data_AF-A0A3M2GAR2-F1
#
_entry.id   AF-A0A3M2GAR2-F1
#
_cell.length_a   1.000
_cell.length_b   1.000
_cell.length_c   1.000
_cell.angle_alpha   90.00
_cell.angle_beta   90.00
_cell.angle_gamma   90.00
#
_symmetry.space_group_name_H-M   'P 1'
#
loop_
_entity.id
_entity.type
_entity.pdbx_description
1 polymer ?
#
loop_
_entity_poly.entity_id
_entity_poly.type
_entity_poly.pdbx_seq_one_letter_code
_entity_poly.pdbx_strand_id
1 'polypeptide(L)'
;MKRHLIAILHSYSEIFFLRSIGMGAGFIALTFLVPNMAFAGLLAILSAYLFAYFIGMKPDFLKTGFYTYNPLLVGLAIGYLFKLTPLTIFFVVFTGIFTFVVTIMLDSLFWQYLRLPILSVPFVGITSIVYLAASNYTNLFVTALYPHPVLPVVEAQLPFWVTGFLKSLGAVFFLPNVWAGLGIAVILLVASRILFMLAVVGYYSGSLLIALLVGSPAQAFADINHFNFILIAMAVGGVFLIPSLKSYVLALIAVCSATVLLDAAKTFWSDYGIPGFTLPFNVVSLSFVYVLGLIAHPLVVKYIKQTPEETLDYYLLNLRRFRGSERTLSLPFSGTWQVWQGFDGSWTHQGSWRYAYDFIIVDDKGNSYQHEGTVLTDYYCFRKPVLSPVRGRVVRVISHLPDNPIGEVDKSENWGNLIIIEDPRGFYVEISHFAHDSIRVNKGDWVERGTLLGLCGNSGYSPQPHLHVQVQATSEIGSYTLPFSFVSYTIDHQFYANDVPPEGAQIEPIYPDKHLDAVTAFMLDDRYEYRVLKNGQPVGYVRLTVRMAPDGTFYLDSGKGQLYFGKHEGTFYMYRLEGNCHYLKMIFLALPRLPLSAKVGLSWQDHIPVGVVARGITKMGIRFLSSFYHGLAHIQTTLTVTPAGIEGKIESKLLNLTQHTYLELDDYAGIKSVRIGSLELRRNEDETIRG
;
A
#
# COMPACT_ATOMS: atom_id res chain seq x y z
N MET A 1 -12.47 -28.47 8.45
CA MET A 1 -13.67 -28.15 7.63
C MET A 1 -13.84 -26.66 7.30
N LYS A 2 -14.11 -25.74 8.26
CA LYS A 2 -14.35 -24.30 7.97
C LYS A 2 -13.24 -23.61 7.15
N ARG A 3 -11.96 -23.92 7.42
CA ARG A 3 -10.81 -23.33 6.69
C ARG A 3 -10.71 -23.80 5.23
N HIS A 4 -11.14 -25.02 4.91
CA HIS A 4 -11.07 -25.56 3.55
C HIS A 4 -12.13 -24.95 2.64
N LEU A 5 -13.34 -24.74 3.17
CA LEU A 5 -14.42 -24.08 2.41
C LEU A 5 -14.04 -22.64 2.02
N ILE A 6 -13.34 -21.93 2.92
CA ILE A 6 -12.85 -20.57 2.67
C ILE A 6 -11.85 -20.54 1.49
N ALA A 7 -10.94 -21.51 1.41
CA ALA A 7 -9.97 -21.61 0.31
C ALA A 7 -10.63 -21.81 -1.06
N ILE A 8 -11.66 -22.67 -1.13
CA ILE A 8 -12.44 -22.90 -2.36
C ILE A 8 -13.12 -21.60 -2.80
N LEU A 9 -13.78 -20.90 -1.87
CA LEU A 9 -14.46 -19.64 -2.16
C LEU A 9 -13.48 -18.56 -2.64
N HIS A 10 -12.30 -18.47 -2.03
CA HIS A 10 -11.28 -17.54 -2.50
C HIS A 10 -10.80 -17.86 -3.93
N SER A 11 -10.64 -19.14 -4.27
CA SER A 11 -10.23 -19.57 -5.62
C SER A 11 -11.19 -19.05 -6.71
N TYR A 12 -12.49 -19.07 -6.45
CA TYR A 12 -13.48 -18.51 -7.38
C TYR A 12 -13.42 -16.98 -7.48
N SER A 13 -13.23 -16.29 -6.36
CA SER A 13 -13.13 -14.82 -6.38
C SER A 13 -11.83 -14.31 -7.00
N GLU A 14 -10.73 -15.07 -6.90
CA GLU A 14 -9.40 -14.66 -7.43
C GLU A 14 -9.39 -14.58 -8.97
N ILE A 15 -10.30 -15.27 -9.68
CA ILE A 15 -10.45 -15.17 -11.14
C ILE A 15 -10.72 -13.71 -11.58
N PHE A 16 -11.41 -12.93 -10.75
CA PHE A 16 -11.64 -11.50 -10.95
C PHE A 16 -10.78 -10.62 -10.02
N PHE A 17 -9.67 -11.15 -9.51
CA PHE A 17 -8.73 -10.46 -8.60
C PHE A 17 -9.37 -10.00 -7.28
N LEU A 18 -10.43 -10.68 -6.83
CA LEU A 18 -11.11 -10.37 -5.59
C LEU A 18 -10.77 -11.40 -4.51
N ARG A 19 -10.71 -10.95 -3.25
CA ARG A 19 -10.48 -11.83 -2.09
C ARG A 19 -11.67 -11.83 -1.14
N SER A 20 -12.82 -12.31 -1.62
CA SER A 20 -14.08 -12.27 -0.87
C SER A 20 -14.83 -13.60 -0.89
N ILE A 21 -15.10 -14.11 0.31
CA ILE A 21 -15.88 -15.34 0.55
C ILE A 21 -17.29 -15.24 -0.05
N GLY A 22 -17.96 -14.11 0.15
CA GLY A 22 -19.33 -13.90 -0.34
C GLY A 22 -19.41 -13.87 -1.86
N MET A 23 -18.44 -13.21 -2.51
CA MET A 23 -18.39 -13.15 -3.98
C MET A 23 -18.03 -14.51 -4.58
N GLY A 24 -17.08 -15.23 -3.95
CA GLY A 24 -16.76 -16.61 -4.31
C GLY A 24 -17.99 -17.53 -4.27
N ALA A 25 -18.84 -17.41 -3.25
CA ALA A 25 -20.07 -18.20 -3.16
C ALA A 25 -21.05 -17.88 -4.29
N GLY A 26 -21.18 -16.59 -4.64
CA GLY A 26 -21.97 -16.16 -5.79
C GLY A 26 -21.47 -16.74 -7.10
N PHE A 27 -20.16 -16.72 -7.34
CA PHE A 27 -19.58 -17.31 -8.55
C PHE A 27 -19.75 -18.84 -8.62
N ILE A 28 -19.60 -19.55 -7.50
CA ILE A 28 -19.91 -20.99 -7.45
C ILE A 28 -21.37 -21.23 -7.86
N ALA A 29 -22.32 -20.49 -7.27
CA ALA A 29 -23.73 -20.63 -7.59
C ALA A 29 -24.02 -20.41 -9.09
N LEU A 30 -23.35 -19.44 -9.72
CA LEU A 30 -23.46 -19.21 -11.16
C LEU A 30 -22.89 -20.36 -11.99
N THR A 31 -21.78 -21.00 -11.56
CA THR A 31 -21.26 -22.18 -12.28
C THR A 31 -22.24 -23.35 -12.31
N PHE A 32 -23.11 -23.48 -11.30
CA PHE A 32 -24.15 -24.52 -11.26
C PHE A 32 -25.28 -24.33 -12.30
N LEU A 33 -25.30 -23.23 -13.06
CA LEU A 33 -26.12 -23.16 -14.28
C LEU A 33 -25.76 -24.29 -15.27
N VAL A 34 -24.51 -24.78 -15.22
CA VAL A 34 -24.07 -25.99 -15.93
C VAL A 34 -23.42 -26.93 -14.90
N PRO A 35 -24.19 -27.82 -14.24
CA PRO A 35 -23.69 -28.64 -13.13
C PRO A 35 -22.44 -29.47 -13.49
N ASN A 36 -22.38 -30.00 -14.71
CA ASN A 36 -21.23 -30.77 -15.22
C ASN A 36 -19.90 -30.00 -15.08
N MET A 37 -19.93 -28.72 -15.45
CA MET A 37 -18.79 -27.81 -15.38
C MET A 37 -18.46 -27.46 -13.92
N ALA A 38 -19.47 -27.12 -13.12
CA ALA A 38 -19.30 -26.79 -11.70
C ALA A 38 -18.63 -27.93 -10.91
N PHE A 39 -19.09 -29.17 -11.09
CA PHE A 39 -18.51 -30.34 -10.42
C PHE A 39 -17.07 -30.60 -10.85
N ALA A 40 -16.74 -30.45 -12.14
CA ALA A 40 -15.37 -30.60 -12.62
C ALA A 40 -14.42 -29.54 -12.03
N GLY A 41 -14.86 -28.27 -11.97
CA GLY A 41 -14.09 -27.20 -11.34
C GLY A 41 -13.83 -27.44 -9.84
N LEU A 42 -14.86 -27.83 -9.09
CA LEU A 42 -14.75 -28.16 -7.66
C LEU A 42 -13.83 -29.37 -7.42
N LEU A 43 -13.94 -30.39 -8.26
CA LEU A 43 -13.08 -31.58 -8.19
C LEU A 43 -11.61 -31.23 -8.45
N ALA A 44 -11.31 -30.36 -9.41
CA ALA A 44 -9.95 -29.92 -9.69
C ALA A 44 -9.33 -29.17 -8.50
N ILE A 45 -10.08 -28.25 -7.86
CA ILE A 45 -9.63 -27.57 -6.64
C ILE A 45 -9.39 -28.58 -5.52
N LEU A 46 -10.34 -29.48 -5.29
CA LEU A 46 -10.24 -30.47 -4.22
C LEU A 46 -9.00 -31.35 -4.41
N SER A 47 -8.72 -31.75 -5.65
CA SER A 47 -7.55 -32.55 -6.00
C SER A 47 -6.24 -31.82 -5.73
N ALA A 48 -6.14 -30.56 -6.18
CA ALA A 48 -4.99 -29.70 -5.90
C ALA A 48 -4.77 -29.49 -4.39
N TYR A 49 -5.86 -29.28 -3.65
CA TYR A 49 -5.81 -29.08 -2.20
C TYR A 49 -5.36 -30.34 -1.45
N LEU A 50 -5.93 -31.50 -1.79
CA LEU A 50 -5.54 -32.79 -1.18
C LEU A 50 -4.09 -33.11 -1.47
N PHE A 51 -3.62 -32.82 -2.69
CA PHE A 51 -2.22 -32.97 -3.05
C PHE A 51 -1.31 -32.03 -2.25
N ALA A 52 -1.68 -30.75 -2.10
CA ALA A 52 -0.94 -29.78 -1.29
C ALA A 52 -0.81 -30.24 0.17
N TYR A 53 -1.88 -30.82 0.72
CA TYR A 53 -1.84 -31.41 2.06
C TYR A 53 -0.93 -32.64 2.12
N PHE A 54 -1.02 -33.52 1.12
CA PHE A 54 -0.19 -34.73 1.02
C PHE A 54 1.32 -34.42 1.00
N ILE A 55 1.74 -33.35 0.32
CA ILE A 55 3.14 -32.91 0.28
C ILE A 55 3.58 -32.08 1.50
N GLY A 56 2.71 -31.90 2.50
CA GLY A 56 3.04 -31.17 3.73
C GLY A 56 3.06 -29.65 3.62
N MET A 57 2.35 -29.05 2.64
CA MET A 57 2.31 -27.60 2.47
C MET A 57 1.58 -26.92 3.65
N LYS A 58 2.14 -25.83 4.19
CA LYS A 58 1.55 -25.12 5.34
C LYS A 58 0.15 -24.58 4.97
N PRO A 59 -0.86 -24.70 5.87
CA PRO A 59 -2.23 -24.27 5.59
C PRO A 59 -2.40 -22.80 5.20
N ASP A 60 -1.47 -21.93 5.59
CA ASP A 60 -1.54 -20.50 5.29
C ASP A 60 -1.39 -20.19 3.80
N PHE A 61 -0.58 -20.97 3.06
CA PHE A 61 -0.45 -20.84 1.61
C PHE A 61 -1.76 -21.14 0.87
N LEU A 62 -2.62 -21.96 1.47
CA LEU A 62 -3.88 -22.39 0.87
C LEU A 62 -5.05 -21.45 1.20
N LYS A 63 -4.87 -20.45 2.09
CA LYS A 63 -5.96 -19.54 2.49
C LYS A 63 -6.34 -18.53 1.41
N THR A 64 -5.43 -18.16 0.53
CA THR A 64 -5.61 -17.04 -0.41
C THR A 64 -6.29 -17.44 -1.73
N GLY A 65 -6.43 -18.73 -2.01
CA GLY A 65 -6.99 -19.22 -3.29
C GLY A 65 -6.06 -19.04 -4.51
N PHE A 66 -4.92 -18.35 -4.33
CA PHE A 66 -3.98 -17.98 -5.39
C PHE A 66 -3.41 -19.18 -6.15
N TYR A 67 -3.06 -20.27 -5.45
CA TYR A 67 -2.49 -21.46 -6.11
C TYR A 67 -3.57 -22.37 -6.73
N THR A 68 -4.85 -22.16 -6.43
CA THR A 68 -5.94 -23.09 -6.77
C THR A 68 -6.93 -22.55 -7.79
N TYR A 69 -6.92 -21.26 -8.13
CA TYR A 69 -7.79 -20.74 -9.20
C TYR A 69 -7.35 -21.18 -10.61
N ASN A 70 -6.07 -21.41 -10.87
CA ASN A 70 -5.61 -21.99 -12.13
C ASN A 70 -6.12 -23.44 -12.31
N PRO A 71 -5.95 -24.35 -11.32
CA PRO A 71 -6.61 -25.65 -11.32
C PRO A 71 -8.14 -25.58 -11.51
N LEU A 72 -8.81 -24.61 -10.87
CA LEU A 72 -10.24 -24.37 -11.07
C LEU A 72 -10.57 -24.11 -12.55
N LEU A 73 -9.88 -23.16 -13.19
CA LEU A 73 -10.13 -22.82 -14.59
C LEU A 73 -9.91 -24.02 -15.53
N VAL A 74 -8.88 -24.84 -15.28
CA VAL A 74 -8.66 -26.09 -16.03
C VAL A 74 -9.81 -27.08 -15.82
N GLY A 75 -10.27 -27.25 -14.58
CA GLY A 75 -11.41 -28.12 -14.27
C GLY A 75 -12.71 -27.65 -14.94
N LEU A 76 -12.98 -26.34 -14.92
CA LEU A 76 -14.13 -25.75 -15.61
C LEU A 76 -14.02 -25.96 -17.13
N ALA A 77 -12.84 -25.77 -17.73
CA ALA A 77 -12.63 -26.01 -19.15
C ALA A 77 -12.90 -27.48 -19.54
N ILE A 78 -12.40 -28.43 -18.75
CA ILE A 78 -12.63 -29.87 -18.98
C ILE A 78 -14.12 -30.22 -18.83
N GLY A 79 -14.79 -29.69 -17.80
CA GLY A 79 -16.22 -29.92 -17.59
C GLY A 79 -17.12 -29.16 -18.56
N TYR A 80 -16.60 -28.16 -19.27
CA TYR A 80 -17.28 -27.57 -20.42
C TYR A 80 -17.19 -28.52 -21.63
N LEU A 81 -16.04 -29.13 -21.87
CA LEU A 81 -15.78 -29.97 -23.05
C LEU A 81 -16.37 -31.38 -22.95
N PHE A 82 -16.23 -32.02 -21.79
CA PHE A 82 -16.49 -33.44 -21.62
C PHE A 82 -17.57 -33.69 -20.58
N LYS A 83 -18.44 -34.66 -20.86
CA LYS A 83 -19.40 -35.18 -19.88
C LYS A 83 -18.67 -35.85 -18.73
N LEU A 84 -19.09 -35.61 -17.49
CA LEU A 84 -18.57 -36.31 -16.33
C LEU A 84 -18.89 -37.82 -16.39
N THR A 85 -17.83 -38.59 -16.55
CA THR A 85 -17.73 -40.05 -16.47
C THR A 85 -16.61 -40.42 -15.51
N PRO A 86 -16.48 -41.67 -15.06
CA PRO A 86 -15.34 -42.08 -14.22
C PRO A 86 -13.97 -41.75 -14.82
N LEU A 87 -13.83 -41.87 -16.15
CA LEU A 87 -12.59 -41.54 -16.86
C LEU A 87 -12.30 -40.04 -16.85
N THR A 88 -13.29 -39.19 -17.14
CA THR A 88 -13.08 -37.74 -17.10
C THR A 88 -12.84 -37.26 -15.67
N ILE A 89 -13.45 -37.89 -14.66
CA ILE A 89 -13.18 -37.59 -13.24
C ILE A 89 -11.72 -37.85 -12.91
N PHE A 90 -11.18 -39.03 -13.28
CA PHE A 90 -9.76 -39.34 -13.13
C PHE A 90 -8.89 -38.31 -13.85
N PHE A 91 -9.27 -37.93 -15.08
CA PHE A 91 -8.55 -36.94 -15.87
C PHE A 91 -8.54 -35.56 -15.20
N VAL A 92 -9.69 -35.06 -14.70
CA VAL A 92 -9.81 -33.79 -13.97
C VAL A 92 -8.92 -33.79 -12.71
N VAL A 93 -8.90 -34.89 -11.96
CA VAL A 93 -8.05 -35.04 -10.76
C VAL A 93 -6.58 -34.88 -11.15
N PHE A 94 -6.14 -35.64 -12.16
CA PHE A 94 -4.76 -35.62 -12.61
C PHE A 94 -4.34 -34.24 -13.16
N THR A 95 -5.13 -33.65 -14.05
CA THR A 95 -4.84 -32.33 -14.62
C THR A 95 -4.92 -31.22 -13.57
N GLY A 96 -5.81 -31.33 -12.59
CA GLY A 96 -5.91 -30.38 -11.48
C GLY A 96 -4.64 -30.37 -10.62
N ILE A 97 -4.13 -31.56 -10.26
CA ILE A 97 -2.85 -31.70 -9.55
C ILE A 97 -1.69 -31.18 -10.39
N PHE A 98 -1.63 -31.56 -11.67
CA PHE A 98 -0.56 -31.12 -12.56
C PHE A 98 -0.54 -29.59 -12.73
N THR A 99 -1.72 -28.98 -12.91
CA THR A 99 -1.85 -27.52 -12.98
C THR A 99 -1.37 -26.85 -11.69
N PHE A 100 -1.67 -27.43 -10.52
CA PHE A 100 -1.21 -26.91 -9.24
C PHE A 100 0.32 -26.92 -9.13
N VAL A 101 0.96 -28.03 -9.53
CA VAL A 101 2.43 -28.15 -9.55
C VAL A 101 3.05 -27.10 -10.47
N VAL A 102 2.52 -26.96 -11.69
CA VAL A 102 3.00 -25.95 -12.65
C VAL A 102 2.76 -24.52 -12.15
N THR A 103 1.64 -24.29 -11.45
CA THR A 103 1.33 -22.98 -10.84
C THR A 103 2.40 -22.59 -9.82
N ILE A 104 2.78 -23.48 -8.89
CA ILE A 104 3.83 -23.21 -7.90
C ILE A 104 5.19 -23.00 -8.58
N MET A 105 5.53 -23.86 -9.55
CA MET A 105 6.79 -23.76 -10.28
C MET A 105 6.92 -22.40 -10.99
N LEU A 106 5.89 -22.00 -11.75
CA LEU A 106 5.90 -20.74 -12.48
C LEU A 106 5.85 -19.54 -11.53
N ASP A 107 5.15 -19.62 -10.39
CA ASP A 107 5.11 -18.55 -9.39
C ASP A 107 6.50 -18.23 -8.87
N SER A 108 7.26 -19.28 -8.50
CA SER A 108 8.65 -19.14 -8.07
C SER A 108 9.52 -18.50 -9.16
N LEU A 109 9.40 -18.95 -10.41
CA LEU A 109 10.23 -18.44 -11.51
C LEU A 109 9.89 -16.98 -11.85
N PHE A 110 8.60 -16.66 -11.98
CA PHE A 110 8.15 -15.31 -12.32
C PHE A 110 8.51 -14.30 -11.25
N TRP A 111 8.33 -14.67 -9.98
CA TRP A 111 8.68 -13.79 -8.87
C TRP A 111 10.19 -13.56 -8.78
N GLN A 112 11.00 -14.61 -8.91
CA GLN A 112 12.45 -14.53 -8.76
C GLN A 112 13.12 -13.77 -9.90
N TYR A 113 12.72 -14.00 -11.16
CA TYR A 113 13.40 -13.44 -12.33
C TYR A 113 12.72 -12.19 -12.89
N LEU A 114 11.38 -12.12 -12.84
CA LEU A 114 10.62 -11.04 -13.45
C LEU A 114 9.99 -10.09 -12.43
N ARG A 115 9.90 -10.50 -11.15
CA ARG A 115 9.12 -9.82 -10.10
C ARG A 115 7.67 -9.58 -10.50
N LEU A 116 7.07 -10.55 -11.18
CA LEU A 116 5.69 -10.50 -11.68
C LEU A 116 4.82 -11.59 -11.04
N PRO A 117 3.50 -11.37 -11.00
CA PRO A 117 2.54 -12.45 -10.76
C PRO A 117 2.45 -13.38 -11.98
N ILE A 118 1.95 -14.59 -11.80
CA ILE A 118 1.77 -15.57 -12.89
C ILE A 118 0.47 -15.43 -13.69
N LEU A 119 -0.54 -14.77 -13.12
CA LEU A 119 -1.90 -14.71 -13.68
C LEU A 119 -2.38 -16.10 -14.12
N SER A 120 -3.13 -16.17 -15.22
CA SER A 120 -3.72 -17.40 -15.75
C SER A 120 -2.80 -18.16 -16.72
N VAL A 121 -1.48 -17.90 -16.70
CA VAL A 121 -0.50 -18.58 -17.57
C VAL A 121 -0.52 -20.10 -17.38
N PRO A 122 -0.54 -20.65 -16.14
CA PRO A 122 -0.64 -22.10 -15.96
C PRO A 122 -1.91 -22.68 -16.59
N PHE A 123 -3.06 -22.02 -16.39
CA PHE A 123 -4.33 -22.43 -16.98
C PHE A 123 -4.25 -22.52 -18.51
N VAL A 124 -3.72 -21.49 -19.19
CA VAL A 124 -3.61 -21.49 -20.66
C VAL A 124 -2.73 -22.64 -21.12
N GLY A 125 -1.53 -22.79 -20.56
CA GLY A 125 -0.59 -23.84 -20.97
C GLY A 125 -1.16 -25.24 -20.78
N ILE A 126 -1.72 -25.53 -19.60
CA ILE A 126 -2.27 -26.86 -19.32
C ILE A 126 -3.54 -27.13 -20.14
N THR A 127 -4.43 -26.17 -20.28
CA THR A 127 -5.67 -26.37 -21.05
C THR A 127 -5.36 -26.59 -22.53
N SER A 128 -4.39 -25.87 -23.12
CA SER A 128 -3.93 -26.13 -24.49
C SER A 128 -3.37 -27.55 -24.66
N ILE A 129 -2.56 -28.03 -23.69
CA ILE A 129 -2.07 -29.42 -23.70
C ILE A 129 -3.24 -30.41 -23.61
N VAL A 130 -4.23 -30.13 -22.77
CA VAL A 130 -5.43 -30.97 -22.61
C VAL A 130 -6.23 -31.04 -23.92
N TYR A 131 -6.45 -29.92 -24.62
CA TYR A 131 -7.14 -29.91 -25.92
C TYR A 131 -6.40 -30.75 -26.97
N LEU A 132 -5.08 -30.56 -27.09
CA LEU A 132 -4.26 -31.33 -28.02
C LEU A 132 -4.27 -32.82 -27.67
N ALA A 133 -4.12 -33.16 -26.39
CA ALA A 133 -4.11 -34.55 -25.94
C ALA A 133 -5.47 -35.23 -26.16
N ALA A 134 -6.58 -34.51 -25.94
CA ALA A 134 -7.93 -35.03 -26.10
C ALA A 134 -8.23 -35.49 -27.53
N SER A 135 -7.58 -34.91 -28.55
CA SER A 135 -7.70 -35.38 -29.94
C SER A 135 -7.26 -36.84 -30.13
N ASN A 136 -6.38 -37.35 -29.25
CA ASN A 136 -5.89 -38.73 -29.28
C ASN A 136 -6.68 -39.66 -28.34
N TYR A 137 -7.59 -39.12 -27.52
CA TYR A 137 -8.29 -39.88 -26.48
C TYR A 137 -9.75 -40.15 -26.85
N THR A 138 -9.97 -41.15 -27.70
CA THR A 138 -11.30 -41.51 -28.22
C THR A 138 -12.32 -41.85 -27.13
N ASN A 139 -11.89 -42.37 -25.97
CA ASN A 139 -12.77 -42.66 -24.82
C ASN A 139 -13.16 -41.42 -23.99
N LEU A 140 -12.46 -40.29 -24.16
CA LEU A 140 -12.88 -39.00 -23.57
C LEU A 140 -13.88 -38.28 -24.49
N PHE A 141 -13.86 -38.57 -25.79
CA PHE A 141 -14.77 -38.01 -26.79
C PHE A 141 -16.09 -38.79 -26.87
N VAL A 142 -17.15 -38.27 -26.25
CA VAL A 142 -18.51 -38.81 -26.41
C VAL A 142 -19.14 -38.23 -27.69
N THR A 143 -18.57 -38.49 -28.87
CA THR A 143 -19.13 -38.26 -30.23
C THR A 143 -19.65 -36.84 -30.61
N ALA A 144 -19.79 -35.91 -29.67
CA ALA A 144 -20.16 -34.50 -29.84
C ALA A 144 -19.72 -33.73 -28.58
N LEU A 145 -19.41 -32.44 -28.72
CA LEU A 145 -19.23 -31.52 -27.58
C LEU A 145 -20.44 -31.66 -26.64
N TYR A 146 -20.20 -31.67 -25.31
CA TYR A 146 -21.28 -31.81 -24.34
C TYR A 146 -22.37 -30.77 -24.60
N PRO A 147 -23.62 -31.17 -24.95
CA PRO A 147 -24.63 -30.22 -25.37
C PRO A 147 -24.99 -29.31 -24.20
N HIS A 148 -24.67 -28.04 -24.33
CA HIS A 148 -25.04 -27.03 -23.35
C HIS A 148 -26.50 -26.60 -23.60
N PRO A 149 -27.39 -26.67 -22.59
CA PRO A 149 -28.76 -26.21 -22.76
C PRO A 149 -28.76 -24.72 -23.10
N VAL A 150 -29.17 -24.39 -24.33
CA VAL A 150 -29.43 -23.02 -24.74
C VAL A 150 -30.78 -22.64 -24.11
N LEU A 151 -30.77 -21.82 -23.06
CA LEU A 151 -32.02 -21.29 -22.50
C LEU A 151 -32.67 -20.34 -23.52
N PRO A 152 -33.80 -20.70 -24.17
CA PRO A 152 -34.22 -20.02 -25.41
C PRO A 152 -34.90 -18.64 -25.24
N VAL A 153 -35.11 -18.14 -24.02
CA VAL A 153 -36.29 -17.29 -23.77
C VAL A 153 -36.03 -15.77 -23.80
N VAL A 154 -34.78 -15.26 -23.72
CA VAL A 154 -34.54 -13.79 -23.57
C VAL A 154 -33.44 -13.21 -24.48
N GLU A 155 -32.71 -14.01 -25.28
CA GLU A 155 -31.62 -13.47 -26.13
C GLU A 155 -32.10 -12.48 -27.20
N ALA A 156 -33.37 -12.57 -27.62
CA ALA A 156 -33.93 -11.76 -28.71
C ALA A 156 -34.29 -10.31 -28.33
N GLN A 157 -34.19 -9.90 -27.05
CA GLN A 157 -34.69 -8.59 -26.58
C GLN A 157 -33.60 -7.56 -26.23
N LEU A 158 -32.32 -7.95 -26.20
CA LEU A 158 -31.21 -7.05 -25.84
C LEU A 158 -30.43 -6.60 -27.10
N PRO A 159 -29.96 -5.34 -27.16
CA PRO A 159 -29.06 -4.89 -28.21
C PRO A 159 -27.79 -5.75 -28.28
N PHE A 160 -27.29 -6.01 -29.49
CA PHE A 160 -26.16 -6.91 -29.72
C PHE A 160 -24.91 -6.54 -28.88
N TRP A 161 -24.67 -5.25 -28.66
CA TRP A 161 -23.53 -4.74 -27.89
C TRP A 161 -23.65 -5.01 -26.38
N VAL A 162 -24.88 -5.07 -25.84
CA VAL A 162 -25.16 -5.48 -24.45
C VAL A 162 -25.07 -7.00 -24.32
N THR A 163 -25.68 -7.74 -25.25
CA THR A 163 -25.64 -9.20 -25.28
C THR A 163 -24.20 -9.70 -25.35
N GLY A 164 -23.38 -9.11 -26.22
CA GLY A 164 -21.96 -9.40 -26.36
C GLY A 164 -21.17 -9.19 -25.07
N PHE A 165 -21.39 -8.07 -24.38
CA PHE A 165 -20.72 -7.76 -23.11
C PHE A 165 -21.04 -8.82 -22.05
N LEU A 166 -22.32 -9.16 -21.88
CA LEU A 166 -22.75 -10.14 -20.88
C LEU A 166 -22.24 -11.55 -21.22
N LYS A 167 -22.31 -11.96 -22.50
CA LYS A 167 -21.76 -13.26 -22.93
C LYS A 167 -20.24 -13.32 -22.73
N SER A 168 -19.50 -12.24 -23.03
CA SER A 168 -18.06 -12.15 -22.79
C SER A 168 -17.73 -12.24 -21.30
N LEU A 169 -18.47 -11.55 -20.45
CA LEU A 169 -18.26 -11.60 -19.00
C LEU A 169 -18.52 -13.00 -18.42
N GLY A 170 -19.55 -13.69 -18.92
CA GLY A 170 -19.81 -15.09 -18.59
C GLY A 170 -18.76 -16.07 -19.15
N ALA A 171 -18.17 -15.76 -20.30
CA ALA A 171 -17.13 -16.59 -20.93
C ALA A 171 -15.85 -16.71 -20.09
N VAL A 172 -15.58 -15.78 -19.17
CA VAL A 172 -14.49 -15.90 -18.18
C VAL A 172 -14.62 -17.18 -17.34
N PHE A 173 -15.85 -17.62 -17.07
CA PHE A 173 -16.17 -18.86 -16.37
C PHE A 173 -16.64 -19.98 -17.31
N PHE A 174 -16.37 -19.89 -18.63
CA PHE A 174 -16.87 -20.81 -19.65
C PHE A 174 -18.41 -20.87 -19.75
N LEU A 175 -19.09 -19.79 -19.39
CA LEU A 175 -20.54 -19.65 -19.47
C LEU A 175 -20.93 -18.48 -20.38
N PRO A 176 -20.79 -18.58 -21.72
CA PRO A 176 -21.09 -17.49 -22.65
C PRO A 176 -22.61 -17.25 -22.80
N ASN A 177 -23.29 -16.99 -21.68
CA ASN A 177 -24.73 -16.77 -21.60
C ASN A 177 -25.03 -15.46 -20.85
N VAL A 178 -26.17 -14.85 -21.19
CA VAL A 178 -26.56 -13.52 -20.69
C VAL A 178 -26.80 -13.52 -19.18
N TRP A 179 -27.36 -14.59 -18.62
CA TRP A 179 -27.72 -14.66 -17.20
C TRP A 179 -26.51 -14.80 -16.27
N ALA A 180 -25.54 -15.63 -16.65
CA ALA A 180 -24.24 -15.76 -15.99
C ALA A 180 -23.50 -14.43 -16.07
N GLY A 181 -23.46 -13.81 -17.25
CA GLY A 181 -22.91 -12.47 -17.44
C GLY A 181 -23.56 -11.43 -16.53
N LEU A 182 -24.90 -11.39 -16.48
CA LEU A 182 -25.64 -10.45 -15.63
C LEU A 182 -25.36 -10.70 -14.14
N GLY A 183 -25.34 -11.96 -13.71
CA GLY A 183 -24.98 -12.34 -12.35
C GLY A 183 -23.56 -11.88 -11.98
N ILE A 184 -22.58 -12.12 -12.84
CA ILE A 184 -21.20 -11.66 -12.64
C ILE A 184 -21.13 -10.13 -12.61
N ALA A 185 -21.83 -9.44 -13.51
CA ALA A 185 -21.88 -7.98 -13.56
C ALA A 185 -22.42 -7.39 -12.24
N VAL A 186 -23.50 -7.95 -11.69
CA VAL A 186 -24.06 -7.54 -10.40
C VAL A 186 -23.08 -7.81 -9.25
N ILE A 187 -22.46 -9.01 -9.23
CA ILE A 187 -21.45 -9.36 -8.23
C ILE A 187 -20.27 -8.36 -8.27
N LEU A 188 -19.75 -8.06 -9.46
CA LEU A 188 -18.67 -7.10 -9.65
C LEU A 188 -19.09 -5.69 -9.22
N LEU A 189 -20.27 -5.21 -9.62
CA LEU A 189 -20.75 -3.88 -9.25
C LEU A 189 -20.86 -3.71 -7.73
N VAL A 190 -21.33 -4.73 -7.02
CA VAL A 190 -21.41 -4.73 -5.55
C VAL A 190 -20.01 -4.81 -4.92
N ALA A 191 -19.15 -5.70 -5.43
CA ALA A 191 -17.81 -5.92 -4.90
C ALA A 191 -16.88 -4.71 -5.13
N SER A 192 -16.74 -4.28 -6.38
CA SER A 192 -15.85 -3.21 -6.82
C SER A 192 -16.42 -2.48 -8.03
N ARG A 193 -16.79 -1.22 -7.82
CA ARG A 193 -17.30 -0.33 -8.88
C ARG A 193 -16.17 0.01 -9.85
N ILE A 194 -14.93 0.06 -9.36
CA ILE A 194 -13.74 0.28 -10.20
C ILE A 194 -13.57 -0.89 -11.17
N LEU A 195 -13.61 -2.14 -10.70
CA LEU A 195 -13.49 -3.31 -11.58
C LEU A 195 -14.66 -3.41 -12.55
N PHE A 196 -15.89 -3.15 -12.09
CA PHE A 196 -17.05 -3.12 -12.98
C PHE A 196 -16.91 -2.07 -14.09
N MET A 197 -16.50 -0.85 -13.74
CA MET A 197 -16.25 0.21 -14.72
C MET A 197 -15.14 -0.18 -15.70
N LEU A 198 -14.03 -0.75 -15.22
CA LEU A 198 -12.93 -1.22 -16.07
C LEU A 198 -13.36 -2.37 -16.99
N ALA A 199 -14.23 -3.26 -16.52
CA ALA A 199 -14.82 -4.32 -17.35
C ALA A 199 -15.64 -3.72 -18.50
N VAL A 200 -16.50 -2.75 -18.20
CA VAL A 200 -17.29 -2.02 -19.21
C VAL A 200 -16.35 -1.31 -20.19
N VAL A 201 -15.49 -0.43 -19.71
CA VAL A 201 -14.62 0.41 -20.53
C VAL A 201 -13.64 -0.43 -21.36
N GLY A 202 -13.06 -1.48 -20.78
CA GLY A 202 -12.17 -2.40 -21.49
C GLY A 202 -12.88 -3.15 -22.62
N TYR A 203 -14.06 -3.72 -22.34
CA TYR A 203 -14.84 -4.40 -23.36
C TYR A 203 -15.21 -3.47 -24.53
N TYR A 204 -15.79 -2.31 -24.24
CA TYR A 204 -16.28 -1.40 -25.28
C TYR A 204 -15.13 -0.79 -26.09
N SER A 205 -14.01 -0.42 -25.46
CA SER A 205 -12.86 0.14 -26.18
C SER A 205 -12.21 -0.86 -27.13
N GLY A 206 -11.93 -2.09 -26.67
CA GLY A 206 -11.36 -3.13 -27.52
C GLY A 206 -12.32 -3.59 -28.63
N SER A 207 -13.60 -3.79 -28.28
CA SER A 207 -14.63 -4.21 -29.26
C SER A 207 -14.88 -3.14 -30.32
N LEU A 208 -14.86 -1.87 -29.95
CA LEU A 208 -15.01 -0.76 -30.90
C LEU A 208 -13.81 -0.68 -31.84
N LEU A 209 -12.59 -0.85 -31.33
CA LEU A 209 -11.39 -0.88 -32.18
C LEU A 209 -11.45 -2.04 -33.18
N ILE A 210 -11.83 -3.24 -32.74
CA ILE A 210 -12.04 -4.38 -33.66
C ILE A 210 -13.18 -4.11 -34.64
N ALA A 211 -14.29 -3.50 -34.20
CA ALA A 211 -15.39 -3.12 -35.09
C ALA A 211 -14.92 -2.18 -36.21
N LEU A 212 -14.02 -1.24 -35.91
CA LEU A 212 -13.41 -0.35 -36.90
C LEU A 212 -12.50 -1.10 -37.87
N LEU A 213 -11.72 -2.08 -37.39
CA LEU A 213 -10.81 -2.87 -38.22
C LEU A 213 -11.55 -3.88 -39.12
N VAL A 214 -12.59 -4.52 -38.59
CA VAL A 214 -13.40 -5.54 -39.29
C VAL A 214 -14.48 -4.89 -40.18
N GLY A 215 -14.90 -3.67 -39.87
CA GLY A 215 -15.98 -2.97 -40.59
C GLY A 215 -17.39 -3.44 -40.22
N SER A 216 -17.54 -4.29 -39.20
CA SER A 216 -18.84 -4.80 -38.72
C SER A 216 -18.94 -4.76 -37.20
N PRO A 217 -19.64 -3.77 -36.62
CA PRO A 217 -19.90 -3.72 -35.18
C PRO A 217 -20.65 -4.94 -34.66
N ALA A 218 -21.63 -5.45 -35.41
CA ALA A 218 -22.40 -6.62 -34.98
C ALA A 218 -21.52 -7.86 -34.83
N GLN A 219 -20.58 -8.07 -35.75
CA GLN A 219 -19.63 -9.20 -35.69
C GLN A 219 -18.62 -9.03 -34.55
N ALA A 220 -18.03 -7.84 -34.42
CA ALA A 220 -17.04 -7.56 -33.37
C ALA A 220 -17.64 -7.75 -31.97
N PHE A 221 -18.82 -7.18 -31.71
CA PHE A 221 -19.48 -7.30 -30.41
C PHE A 221 -20.04 -8.70 -30.14
N ALA A 222 -20.17 -9.58 -31.13
CA ALA A 222 -20.57 -10.96 -30.91
C ALA A 222 -19.42 -11.86 -30.43
N ASP A 223 -18.17 -11.41 -30.54
CA ASP A 223 -17.00 -12.22 -30.15
C ASP A 223 -16.83 -12.29 -28.64
N ILE A 224 -17.10 -13.48 -28.09
CA ILE A 224 -16.96 -13.75 -26.66
C ILE A 224 -15.52 -13.63 -26.16
N ASN A 225 -14.50 -13.76 -27.02
CA ASN A 225 -13.09 -13.69 -26.62
C ASN A 225 -12.67 -12.29 -26.16
N HIS A 226 -13.52 -11.28 -26.36
CA HIS A 226 -13.35 -9.92 -25.84
C HIS A 226 -13.38 -9.86 -24.31
N PHE A 227 -13.67 -10.96 -23.62
CA PHE A 227 -13.37 -11.11 -22.19
C PHE A 227 -11.89 -10.84 -21.87
N ASN A 228 -10.97 -11.05 -22.82
CA ASN A 228 -9.56 -10.68 -22.65
C ASN A 228 -9.40 -9.19 -22.38
N PHE A 229 -10.14 -8.32 -23.08
CA PHE A 229 -10.09 -6.87 -22.86
C PHE A 229 -10.61 -6.48 -21.49
N ILE A 230 -11.64 -7.18 -21.00
CA ILE A 230 -12.17 -7.01 -19.63
C ILE A 230 -11.07 -7.29 -18.60
N LEU A 231 -10.41 -8.45 -18.71
CA LEU A 231 -9.38 -8.86 -17.76
C LEU A 231 -8.14 -7.95 -17.82
N ILE A 232 -7.71 -7.52 -19.02
CA ILE A 232 -6.59 -6.58 -19.19
C ILE A 232 -6.89 -5.25 -18.52
N ALA A 233 -8.07 -4.68 -18.77
CA ALA A 233 -8.46 -3.41 -18.19
C ALA A 233 -8.51 -3.48 -16.66
N MET A 234 -9.08 -4.55 -16.11
CA MET A 234 -9.14 -4.80 -14.67
C MET A 234 -7.74 -4.96 -14.05
N ALA A 235 -6.89 -5.79 -14.67
CA ALA A 235 -5.55 -6.07 -14.18
C ALA A 235 -4.66 -4.82 -14.19
N VAL A 236 -4.52 -4.16 -15.34
CA VAL A 236 -3.64 -3.00 -15.50
C VAL A 236 -4.22 -1.76 -14.80
N GLY A 237 -5.51 -1.48 -14.97
CA GLY A 237 -6.11 -0.23 -14.48
C GLY A 237 -6.55 -0.25 -13.01
N GLY A 238 -6.78 -1.43 -12.44
CA GLY A 238 -7.38 -1.56 -11.10
C GLY A 238 -6.52 -2.32 -10.09
N VAL A 239 -5.83 -3.38 -10.52
CA VAL A 239 -5.19 -4.34 -9.60
C VAL A 239 -3.70 -4.09 -9.45
N PHE A 240 -2.97 -3.98 -10.56
CA PHE A 240 -1.51 -3.82 -10.55
C PHE A 240 -1.05 -2.36 -10.57
N LEU A 241 -1.92 -1.45 -11.00
CA LEU A 241 -1.71 -0.01 -10.85
C LEU A 241 -2.73 0.59 -9.89
N ILE A 242 -2.28 1.60 -9.15
CA ILE A 242 -3.14 2.40 -8.27
C ILE A 242 -4.25 3.02 -9.11
N PRO A 243 -5.54 2.81 -8.77
CA PRO A 243 -6.65 3.38 -9.52
C PRO A 243 -6.58 4.91 -9.59
N SER A 244 -6.47 5.41 -10.82
CA SER A 244 -6.29 6.82 -11.15
C SER A 244 -6.66 7.04 -12.61
N LEU A 245 -6.93 8.29 -13.01
CA LEU A 245 -7.14 8.60 -14.43
C LEU A 245 -5.96 8.15 -15.32
N LYS A 246 -4.72 8.30 -14.82
CA LYS A 246 -3.50 7.87 -15.53
C LYS A 246 -3.45 6.35 -15.73
N SER A 247 -3.78 5.56 -14.71
CA SER A 247 -3.81 4.10 -14.84
C SER A 247 -4.96 3.60 -15.71
N TYR A 248 -6.09 4.29 -15.72
CA TYR A 248 -7.21 3.99 -16.63
C TYR A 248 -6.83 4.24 -18.10
N VAL A 249 -6.10 5.33 -18.39
CA VAL A 249 -5.56 5.58 -19.74
C VAL A 249 -4.55 4.51 -20.13
N LEU A 250 -3.63 4.13 -19.23
CA LEU A 250 -2.68 3.03 -19.50
C LEU A 250 -3.39 1.70 -19.75
N ALA A 251 -4.47 1.41 -19.02
CA ALA A 251 -5.28 0.22 -19.23
C ALA A 251 -5.96 0.22 -20.62
N LEU A 252 -6.45 1.38 -21.08
CA LEU A 252 -7.00 1.52 -22.43
C LEU A 252 -5.94 1.30 -23.52
N ILE A 253 -4.73 1.84 -23.34
CA ILE A 253 -3.61 1.59 -24.26
C ILE A 253 -3.28 0.09 -24.32
N ALA A 254 -3.23 -0.57 -23.16
CA ALA A 254 -3.02 -2.02 -23.07
C ALA A 254 -4.12 -2.79 -23.81
N VAL A 255 -5.40 -2.45 -23.59
CA VAL A 255 -6.54 -3.06 -24.31
C VAL A 255 -6.42 -2.86 -25.82
N CYS A 256 -6.10 -1.65 -26.29
CA CYS A 256 -5.92 -1.39 -27.71
C CYS A 256 -4.80 -2.26 -28.30
N SER A 257 -3.65 -2.37 -27.62
CA SER A 257 -2.54 -3.23 -28.06
C SER A 257 -2.91 -4.72 -28.12
N ALA A 258 -3.85 -5.15 -27.27
CA ALA A 258 -4.30 -6.53 -27.20
C ALA A 258 -5.19 -6.95 -28.36
N THR A 259 -5.82 -6.01 -29.08
CA THR A 259 -6.70 -6.33 -30.21
C THR A 259 -5.96 -7.12 -31.29
N VAL A 260 -4.77 -6.65 -31.69
CA VAL A 260 -3.90 -7.32 -32.67
C VAL A 260 -3.48 -8.70 -32.19
N LEU A 261 -3.08 -8.81 -30.92
CA LEU A 261 -2.65 -10.08 -30.35
C LEU A 261 -3.81 -11.08 -30.24
N LEU A 262 -5.01 -10.62 -29.93
CA LEU A 262 -6.20 -11.46 -29.84
C LEU A 262 -6.50 -12.12 -31.19
N ASP A 263 -6.59 -11.34 -32.27
CA ASP A 263 -6.91 -11.88 -33.59
C ASP A 263 -5.79 -12.76 -34.14
N ALA A 264 -4.53 -12.40 -33.89
CA ALA A 264 -3.38 -13.23 -34.24
C ALA A 264 -3.42 -14.58 -33.50
N ALA A 265 -3.66 -14.56 -32.18
CA ALA A 265 -3.73 -15.78 -31.37
C ALA A 265 -4.91 -16.67 -31.77
N LYS A 266 -6.09 -16.08 -32.07
CA LYS A 266 -7.25 -16.82 -32.55
C LYS A 266 -6.97 -17.51 -33.87
N THR A 267 -6.39 -16.78 -34.83
CA THR A 267 -6.06 -17.32 -36.17
C THR A 267 -5.06 -18.46 -36.07
N PHE A 268 -4.00 -18.30 -35.26
CA PHE A 268 -3.00 -19.35 -35.08
C PHE A 268 -3.58 -20.58 -34.37
N TRP A 269 -4.37 -20.41 -33.31
CA TRP A 269 -4.88 -21.54 -32.54
C TRP A 269 -6.06 -22.27 -33.17
N SER A 270 -6.84 -21.60 -34.01
CA SER A 270 -7.95 -22.24 -34.72
C SER A 270 -7.48 -23.38 -35.63
N ASP A 271 -6.28 -23.30 -36.20
CA ASP A 271 -5.69 -24.35 -37.04
C ASP A 271 -5.46 -25.66 -36.27
N TYR A 272 -5.31 -25.56 -34.94
CA TYR A 272 -5.12 -26.71 -34.04
C TYR A 272 -6.40 -27.06 -33.25
N GLY A 273 -7.53 -26.40 -33.54
CA GLY A 273 -8.78 -26.58 -32.79
C GLY A 273 -8.72 -26.09 -31.34
N ILE A 274 -7.76 -25.23 -31.00
CA ILE A 274 -7.59 -24.68 -29.65
C ILE A 274 -8.25 -23.29 -29.59
N PRO A 275 -9.03 -22.96 -28.55
CA PRO A 275 -9.49 -21.60 -28.30
C PRO A 275 -8.34 -20.66 -27.91
N GLY A 276 -8.45 -19.36 -28.20
CA GLY A 276 -7.44 -18.36 -27.80
C GLY A 276 -7.27 -18.15 -26.29
N PHE A 277 -8.22 -18.64 -25.47
CA PHE A 277 -8.27 -18.52 -24.01
C PHE A 277 -7.89 -17.11 -23.50
N THR A 278 -7.20 -17.05 -22.37
CA THR A 278 -6.72 -15.83 -21.72
C THR A 278 -5.28 -15.48 -22.14
N LEU A 279 -4.77 -16.05 -23.25
CA LEU A 279 -3.40 -15.80 -23.70
C LEU A 279 -3.13 -14.32 -24.00
N PRO A 280 -3.98 -13.60 -24.76
CA PRO A 280 -3.80 -12.17 -24.97
C PRO A 280 -3.79 -11.38 -23.67
N PHE A 281 -4.69 -11.72 -22.74
CA PHE A 281 -4.73 -11.14 -21.40
C PHE A 281 -3.40 -11.30 -20.65
N ASN A 282 -2.85 -12.52 -20.60
CA ASN A 282 -1.63 -12.78 -19.84
C ASN A 282 -0.45 -12.00 -20.44
N VAL A 283 -0.22 -12.11 -21.75
CA VAL A 283 0.93 -11.51 -22.43
C VAL A 283 0.93 -9.99 -22.29
N VAL A 284 -0.20 -9.35 -22.59
CA VAL A 284 -0.30 -7.88 -22.55
C VAL A 284 -0.21 -7.36 -21.12
N SER A 285 -0.98 -7.93 -20.19
CA SER A 285 -1.00 -7.44 -18.80
C SER A 285 0.39 -7.56 -18.16
N LEU A 286 1.06 -8.71 -18.34
CA LEU A 286 2.39 -8.93 -17.77
C LEU A 286 3.43 -8.01 -18.38
N SER A 287 3.38 -7.79 -19.70
CA SER A 287 4.34 -6.91 -20.39
C SER A 287 4.24 -5.47 -19.88
N PHE A 288 3.03 -4.94 -19.75
CA PHE A 288 2.82 -3.59 -19.22
C PHE A 288 3.27 -3.47 -17.76
N VAL A 289 2.88 -4.42 -16.90
CA VAL A 289 3.27 -4.40 -15.49
C VAL A 289 4.79 -4.53 -15.34
N TYR A 290 5.44 -5.35 -16.17
CA TYR A 290 6.90 -5.54 -16.15
C TYR A 290 7.64 -4.26 -16.50
N VAL A 291 7.29 -3.63 -17.62
CA VAL A 291 7.94 -2.38 -18.07
C VAL A 291 7.75 -1.27 -17.03
N LEU A 292 6.54 -1.13 -16.48
CA LEU A 292 6.26 -0.14 -15.43
C LEU A 292 7.04 -0.45 -14.13
N GLY A 293 7.23 -1.73 -13.81
CA GLY A 293 8.05 -2.19 -12.70
C GLY A 293 9.53 -1.87 -12.89
N LEU A 294 10.08 -2.06 -14.10
CA LEU A 294 11.49 -1.77 -14.42
C LEU A 294 11.85 -0.30 -14.22
N ILE A 295 10.95 0.60 -14.57
CA ILE A 295 11.14 2.06 -14.37
C ILE A 295 10.71 2.53 -12.98
N ALA A 296 10.38 1.61 -12.07
CA ALA A 296 9.86 1.90 -10.72
C ALA A 296 8.70 2.91 -10.72
N HIS A 297 7.77 2.77 -11.67
CA HIS A 297 6.69 3.72 -11.87
C HIS A 297 5.86 3.90 -10.57
N PRO A 298 5.57 5.14 -10.13
CA PRO A 298 5.01 5.39 -8.79
C PRO A 298 3.60 4.82 -8.58
N LEU A 299 2.86 4.55 -9.67
CA LEU A 299 1.54 3.93 -9.61
C LEU A 299 1.56 2.41 -9.51
N VAL A 300 2.71 1.73 -9.59
CA VAL A 300 2.75 0.27 -9.40
C VAL A 300 2.40 -0.08 -7.96
N VAL A 301 1.41 -0.96 -7.80
CA VAL A 301 0.88 -1.34 -6.48
C VAL A 301 1.91 -2.17 -5.72
N LYS A 302 2.30 -1.71 -4.53
CA LYS A 302 3.17 -2.47 -3.62
C LYS A 302 2.40 -3.47 -2.75
N TYR A 303 1.16 -3.17 -2.41
CA TYR A 303 0.33 -4.00 -1.55
C TYR A 303 -1.12 -4.05 -2.05
N ILE A 304 -1.55 -5.21 -2.53
CA ILE A 304 -2.90 -5.43 -3.08
C ILE A 304 -3.85 -5.82 -1.93
N LYS A 305 -4.94 -5.05 -1.78
CA LYS A 305 -6.04 -5.33 -0.83
C LYS A 305 -7.14 -6.18 -1.49
N GLN A 306 -8.26 -6.39 -0.80
CA GLN A 306 -9.34 -7.25 -1.32
C GLN A 306 -10.02 -6.71 -2.57
N THR A 307 -10.04 -5.38 -2.73
CA THR A 307 -10.54 -4.70 -3.93
C THR A 307 -9.66 -3.50 -4.29
N PRO A 308 -9.68 -3.01 -5.55
CA PRO A 308 -8.97 -1.79 -5.96
C PRO A 308 -9.29 -0.56 -5.12
N GLU A 309 -10.54 -0.40 -4.69
CA GLU A 309 -10.96 0.71 -3.82
C GLU A 309 -10.22 0.69 -2.47
N GLU A 310 -10.01 -0.51 -1.92
CA GLU A 310 -9.29 -0.66 -0.64
C GLU A 310 -7.79 -0.47 -0.82
N THR A 311 -7.25 -0.92 -1.95
CA THR A 311 -5.87 -0.67 -2.34
C THR A 311 -5.62 0.84 -2.46
N LEU A 312 -6.54 1.56 -3.12
CA LEU A 312 -6.46 3.01 -3.26
C LEU A 312 -6.58 3.73 -1.91
N ASP A 313 -7.57 3.37 -1.08
CA ASP A 313 -7.75 3.95 0.27
C ASP A 313 -6.48 3.76 1.11
N TYR A 314 -5.87 2.58 1.06
CA TYR A 314 -4.60 2.27 1.75
C TYR A 314 -3.42 3.08 1.20
N TYR A 315 -3.27 3.18 -0.12
CA TYR A 315 -2.22 3.97 -0.75
C TYR A 315 -2.31 5.45 -0.39
N LEU A 316 -3.50 6.05 -0.53
CA LEU A 316 -3.71 7.46 -0.21
C LEU A 316 -3.53 7.74 1.28
N LEU A 317 -3.89 6.79 2.14
CA LEU A 317 -3.61 6.88 3.57
C LEU A 317 -2.10 6.94 3.81
N ASN A 318 -1.34 5.99 3.29
CA ASN A 318 0.11 5.93 3.52
C ASN A 318 0.82 7.18 3.01
N LEU A 319 0.46 7.68 1.83
CA LEU A 319 1.03 8.92 1.29
C LEU A 319 0.85 10.13 2.19
N ARG A 320 -0.27 10.20 2.93
CA ARG A 320 -0.58 11.34 3.80
C ARG A 320 0.00 11.19 5.20
N ARG A 321 -0.01 9.96 5.72
CA ARG A 321 0.51 9.67 7.06
C ARG A 321 2.03 9.69 7.09
N PHE A 322 2.68 9.29 6.01
CA PHE A 322 4.12 9.09 5.92
C PHE A 322 4.71 9.92 4.76
N ARG A 323 4.68 11.25 4.86
CA ARG A 323 5.09 12.18 3.79
C ARG A 323 6.62 12.29 3.62
N GLY A 324 7.36 12.17 4.72
CA GLY A 324 8.81 12.37 4.75
C GLY A 324 9.61 11.29 4.00
N SER A 325 10.93 11.47 3.99
CA SER A 325 11.90 10.56 3.40
C SER A 325 12.25 9.40 4.35
N GLU A 326 12.79 8.32 3.79
CA GLU A 326 13.48 7.27 4.57
C GLU A 326 14.86 7.76 5.07
N ARG A 327 15.39 8.84 4.48
CA ARG A 327 16.60 9.53 4.92
C ARG A 327 16.22 10.56 5.99
N THR A 328 16.06 10.07 7.21
CA THR A 328 15.62 10.84 8.37
C THR A 328 16.78 11.38 9.20
N LEU A 329 16.72 12.66 9.55
CA LEU A 329 17.66 13.39 10.40
C LEU A 329 16.94 13.90 11.66
N SER A 330 17.57 13.83 12.84
CA SER A 330 17.16 14.70 13.95
C SER A 330 17.64 16.13 13.69
N LEU A 331 17.05 17.13 14.34
CA LEU A 331 17.58 18.48 14.23
C LEU A 331 19.00 18.55 14.82
N PRO A 332 19.94 19.25 14.15
CA PRO A 332 21.35 19.29 14.51
C PRO A 332 21.66 20.31 15.63
N PHE A 333 20.69 20.65 16.47
CA PHE A 333 20.81 21.65 17.53
C PHE A 333 19.81 21.36 18.64
N SER A 334 19.91 22.12 19.74
CA SER A 334 18.93 22.15 20.83
C SER A 334 18.24 23.52 20.91
N GLY A 335 17.02 23.53 21.43
CA GLY A 335 16.20 24.74 21.54
C GLY A 335 15.57 25.14 20.21
N THR A 336 14.92 26.30 20.20
CA THR A 336 14.19 26.81 19.04
C THR A 336 15.10 27.55 18.07
N TRP A 337 15.05 27.14 16.80
CA TRP A 337 15.74 27.78 15.68
C TRP A 337 14.75 28.04 14.55
N GLN A 338 15.04 29.02 13.72
CA GLN A 338 14.26 29.32 12.52
C GLN A 338 14.88 28.65 11.29
N VAL A 339 14.05 28.10 10.41
CA VAL A 339 14.45 27.74 9.05
C VAL A 339 14.70 29.02 8.25
N TRP A 340 15.95 29.28 7.89
CA TRP A 340 16.32 30.46 7.10
C TRP A 340 16.17 30.20 5.60
N GLN A 341 16.66 29.04 5.12
CA GLN A 341 16.49 28.53 3.77
C GLN A 341 16.22 27.03 3.83
N GLY A 342 15.37 26.53 2.93
CA GLY A 342 15.02 25.13 2.81
C GLY A 342 15.36 24.58 1.43
N PHE A 343 14.67 23.50 1.05
CA PHE A 343 14.81 22.92 -0.28
C PHE A 343 14.35 23.89 -1.36
N ASP A 344 15.06 23.88 -2.49
CA ASP A 344 14.77 24.75 -3.64
C ASP A 344 14.80 26.26 -3.29
N GLY A 345 15.80 26.65 -2.48
CA GLY A 345 15.98 28.01 -2.00
C GLY A 345 16.12 29.07 -3.11
N SER A 346 15.82 30.32 -2.75
CA SER A 346 15.79 31.44 -3.71
C SER A 346 17.18 31.92 -4.12
N TRP A 347 18.18 31.81 -3.24
CA TRP A 347 19.55 32.28 -3.48
C TRP A 347 20.55 31.14 -3.66
N THR A 348 20.48 30.17 -2.74
CA THR A 348 21.26 28.93 -2.77
C THR A 348 20.32 27.73 -2.83
N HIS A 349 20.82 26.51 -2.62
CA HIS A 349 20.02 25.29 -2.64
C HIS A 349 19.27 25.09 -3.98
N GLN A 350 20.01 25.12 -5.08
CA GLN A 350 19.47 24.93 -6.44
C GLN A 350 20.21 23.81 -7.18
N GLY A 351 19.57 23.29 -8.22
CA GLY A 351 20.17 22.28 -9.10
C GLY A 351 20.64 21.04 -8.32
N SER A 352 21.93 20.74 -8.42
CA SER A 352 22.56 19.60 -7.74
C SER A 352 22.57 19.71 -6.21
N TRP A 353 22.47 20.92 -5.64
CA TRP A 353 22.50 21.16 -4.19
C TRP A 353 21.14 21.54 -3.62
N ARG A 354 20.06 21.20 -4.32
CA ARG A 354 18.70 21.63 -3.97
C ARG A 354 18.15 21.10 -2.65
N TYR A 355 18.70 20.01 -2.12
CA TYR A 355 18.24 19.41 -0.87
C TYR A 355 19.19 19.76 0.27
N ALA A 356 19.03 20.96 0.82
CA ALA A 356 19.79 21.47 1.94
C ALA A 356 18.96 22.44 2.80
N TYR A 357 19.44 22.73 4.00
CA TYR A 357 18.78 23.57 4.99
C TYR A 357 19.77 24.48 5.69
N ASP A 358 19.37 25.75 5.87
CA ASP A 358 20.08 26.71 6.69
C ASP A 358 19.22 27.09 7.90
N PHE A 359 19.83 27.13 9.09
CA PHE A 359 19.16 27.49 10.34
C PHE A 359 19.82 28.67 11.04
N ILE A 360 18.99 29.53 11.61
CA ILE A 360 19.40 30.69 12.42
C ILE A 360 18.61 30.72 13.73
N ILE A 361 19.03 31.55 14.68
CA ILE A 361 18.24 31.88 15.88
C ILE A 361 17.80 33.33 15.74
N VAL A 362 16.53 33.62 16.04
CA VAL A 362 15.98 34.97 16.00
C VAL A 362 15.30 35.33 17.32
N ASP A 363 15.18 36.63 17.58
CA ASP A 363 14.39 37.18 18.70
C ASP A 363 12.89 37.21 18.39
N ASP A 364 12.08 37.67 19.35
CA ASP A 364 10.62 37.83 19.20
C ASP A 364 10.20 38.82 18.09
N LYS A 365 11.14 39.64 17.60
CA LYS A 365 10.94 40.59 16.50
C LYS A 365 11.40 40.02 15.15
N GLY A 366 11.97 38.82 15.13
CA GLY A 366 12.50 38.16 13.94
C GLY A 366 13.93 38.58 13.56
N ASN A 367 14.66 39.30 14.41
CA ASN A 367 16.06 39.66 14.13
C ASN A 367 16.99 38.51 14.50
N SER A 368 17.97 38.20 13.65
CA SER A 368 18.98 37.16 13.90
C SER A 368 20.12 37.59 14.84
N TYR A 369 20.14 38.85 15.23
CA TYR A 369 21.19 39.47 16.03
C TYR A 369 20.63 40.49 17.04
N GLN A 370 21.45 40.82 18.02
CA GLN A 370 21.28 41.94 18.96
C GLN A 370 22.17 43.13 18.56
N HIS A 371 21.94 44.30 19.17
CA HIS A 371 22.72 45.52 18.91
C HIS A 371 22.69 45.96 17.43
N GLU A 372 23.85 46.19 16.80
CA GLU A 372 23.96 46.65 15.42
C GLU A 372 24.17 45.50 14.42
N GLY A 373 24.51 44.29 14.87
CA GLY A 373 24.73 43.14 14.00
C GLY A 373 26.01 43.25 13.17
N THR A 374 26.98 44.04 13.61
CA THR A 374 28.22 44.32 12.86
C THR A 374 29.36 43.38 13.23
N VAL A 375 29.22 42.61 14.31
CA VAL A 375 30.21 41.64 14.79
C VAL A 375 29.58 40.26 15.02
N LEU A 376 30.39 39.19 14.90
CA LEU A 376 29.92 37.80 15.04
C LEU A 376 29.16 37.54 16.34
N THR A 377 29.62 38.12 17.45
CA THR A 377 29.05 37.92 18.80
C THR A 377 27.68 38.55 18.98
N ASP A 378 27.23 39.39 18.04
CA ASP A 378 25.88 39.94 18.05
C ASP A 378 24.83 38.90 17.59
N TYR A 379 25.24 37.88 16.83
CA TYR A 379 24.33 36.90 16.28
C TYR A 379 23.99 35.81 17.29
N TYR A 380 22.70 35.55 17.49
CA TYR A 380 22.22 34.64 18.53
C TYR A 380 22.68 33.19 18.32
N CYS A 381 22.88 32.77 17.07
CA CYS A 381 23.33 31.41 16.76
C CYS A 381 24.87 31.24 16.82
N PHE A 382 25.66 32.32 16.82
CA PHE A 382 27.11 32.22 16.84
C PHE A 382 27.60 31.52 18.11
N ARG A 383 28.50 30.55 17.93
CA ARG A 383 29.03 29.66 18.96
C ARG A 383 27.99 28.83 19.71
N LYS A 384 26.78 28.64 19.17
CA LYS A 384 25.82 27.68 19.74
C LYS A 384 26.21 26.24 19.41
N PRO A 385 25.93 25.27 20.31
CA PRO A 385 26.25 23.86 20.08
C PRO A 385 25.59 23.29 18.82
N VAL A 386 26.38 22.56 18.03
CA VAL A 386 25.91 21.78 16.88
C VAL A 386 26.02 20.30 17.22
N LEU A 387 24.91 19.58 17.03
CA LEU A 387 24.75 18.18 17.40
C LEU A 387 24.65 17.29 16.16
N SER A 388 25.03 16.02 16.30
CA SER A 388 24.91 15.06 15.21
C SER A 388 23.44 14.72 14.92
N PRO A 389 22.95 14.94 13.68
CA PRO A 389 21.58 14.64 13.28
C PRO A 389 21.36 13.14 12.97
N VAL A 390 22.45 12.39 12.83
CA VAL A 390 22.45 10.95 12.52
C VAL A 390 23.43 10.21 13.43
N ARG A 391 23.29 8.89 13.45
CA ARG A 391 24.38 8.02 13.90
C ARG A 391 25.23 7.65 12.70
N GLY A 392 26.52 7.48 12.87
CA GLY A 392 27.37 7.09 11.75
C GLY A 392 28.85 7.36 11.98
N ARG A 393 29.61 7.17 10.91
CA ARG A 393 31.07 7.35 10.92
C ARG A 393 31.43 8.71 10.36
N VAL A 394 32.25 9.47 11.06
CA VAL A 394 32.80 10.72 10.55
C VAL A 394 33.82 10.40 9.45
N VAL A 395 33.58 10.86 8.22
CA VAL A 395 34.44 10.58 7.06
C VAL A 395 35.24 11.79 6.58
N ARG A 396 34.81 13.00 6.93
CA ARG A 396 35.50 14.25 6.63
C ARG A 396 35.37 15.25 7.77
N VAL A 397 36.44 15.99 8.04
CA VAL A 397 36.49 17.11 8.99
C VAL A 397 37.37 18.21 8.40
N ILE A 398 36.88 19.45 8.40
CA ILE A 398 37.66 20.68 8.17
C ILE A 398 37.31 21.63 9.32
N SER A 399 38.30 22.07 10.10
CA SER A 399 38.05 22.92 11.29
C SER A 399 38.90 24.19 11.37
N HIS A 400 39.90 24.34 10.50
CA HIS A 400 40.96 25.34 10.64
C HIS A 400 40.70 26.66 9.89
N LEU A 401 39.60 26.77 9.13
CA LEU A 401 39.29 27.99 8.38
C LEU A 401 38.78 29.07 9.35
N PRO A 402 39.18 30.35 9.18
CA PRO A 402 38.71 31.43 10.02
C PRO A 402 37.21 31.71 9.79
N ASP A 403 36.54 32.28 10.80
CA ASP A 403 35.21 32.85 10.64
C ASP A 403 35.30 34.16 9.84
N ASN A 404 34.39 34.38 8.88
CA ASN A 404 34.35 35.61 8.09
C ASN A 404 33.83 36.79 8.93
N PRO A 405 34.28 38.02 8.67
CA PRO A 405 33.56 39.22 9.08
C PRO A 405 32.11 39.22 8.57
N ILE A 406 31.22 39.93 9.27
CA ILE A 406 29.81 40.03 8.84
C ILE A 406 29.72 40.71 7.47
N GLY A 407 28.94 40.11 6.57
CA GLY A 407 28.74 40.55 5.19
C GLY A 407 29.80 40.05 4.19
N GLU A 408 30.88 39.43 4.67
CA GLU A 408 31.93 38.85 3.83
C GLU A 408 31.76 37.33 3.68
N VAL A 409 32.31 36.77 2.60
CA VAL A 409 32.26 35.33 2.30
C VAL A 409 33.58 34.85 1.69
N ASP A 410 33.96 33.62 2.01
CA ASP A 410 35.03 32.90 1.31
C ASP A 410 34.43 32.13 0.13
N LYS A 411 34.80 32.53 -1.10
CA LYS A 411 34.34 31.92 -2.35
C LYS A 411 35.25 30.81 -2.86
N SER A 412 36.41 30.63 -2.23
CA SER A 412 37.36 29.56 -2.56
C SER A 412 37.02 28.29 -1.78
N GLU A 413 36.73 28.44 -0.49
CA GLU A 413 36.34 27.35 0.41
C GLU A 413 34.84 27.45 0.77
N ASN A 414 33.97 27.32 -0.23
CA ASN A 414 32.53 27.59 -0.10
C ASN A 414 31.84 26.91 1.10
N TRP A 415 32.26 25.69 1.47
CA TRP A 415 31.64 24.94 2.56
C TRP A 415 32.23 25.26 3.95
N GLY A 416 33.34 26.01 4.00
CA GLY A 416 33.98 26.42 5.25
C GLY A 416 34.40 25.23 6.12
N ASN A 417 34.38 25.44 7.44
CA ASN A 417 34.58 24.35 8.38
C ASN A 417 33.35 23.43 8.36
N LEU A 418 33.58 22.13 8.19
CA LEU A 418 32.52 21.16 7.95
C LEU A 418 32.83 19.79 8.54
N ILE A 419 31.77 18.99 8.67
CA ILE A 419 31.82 17.58 9.02
C ILE A 419 30.95 16.81 8.02
N ILE A 420 31.47 15.69 7.50
CA ILE A 420 30.67 14.72 6.73
C ILE A 420 30.57 13.42 7.53
N ILE A 421 29.35 12.94 7.73
CA ILE A 421 29.03 11.70 8.46
C ILE A 421 28.42 10.70 7.49
N GLU A 422 28.99 9.51 7.39
CA GLU A 422 28.43 8.36 6.68
C GLU A 422 27.37 7.67 7.56
N ASP A 423 26.11 7.74 7.13
CA ASP A 423 25.01 7.03 7.78
C ASP A 423 25.01 5.55 7.32
N PRO A 424 24.82 4.58 8.24
CA PRO A 424 24.77 3.15 7.89
C PRO A 424 23.72 2.76 6.84
N ARG A 425 22.76 3.63 6.57
CA ARG A 425 21.74 3.48 5.51
C ARG A 425 22.28 3.80 4.10
N GLY A 426 23.55 4.20 3.97
CA GLY A 426 24.23 4.37 2.68
C GLY A 426 24.13 5.78 2.08
N PHE A 427 24.00 6.81 2.92
CA PHE A 427 24.05 8.21 2.49
C PHE A 427 24.96 9.02 3.43
N TYR A 428 25.31 10.24 3.02
CA TYR A 428 26.22 11.10 3.76
C TYR A 428 25.50 12.37 4.21
N VAL A 429 25.76 12.82 5.44
CA VAL A 429 25.24 14.07 5.98
C VAL A 429 26.41 15.04 6.13
N GLU A 430 26.33 16.17 5.43
CA GLU A 430 27.29 17.25 5.56
C GLU A 430 26.68 18.37 6.40
N ILE A 431 27.46 18.89 7.34
CA ILE A 431 27.13 20.02 8.18
C ILE A 431 28.28 21.02 8.02
N SER A 432 27.95 22.28 7.75
CA SER A 432 28.92 23.29 7.30
C SER A 432 28.83 24.57 8.12
N HIS A 433 29.82 25.46 7.91
CA HIS A 433 29.96 26.76 8.56
C HIS A 433 30.24 26.69 10.08
N PHE A 434 30.97 25.66 10.55
CA PHE A 434 31.41 25.59 11.95
C PHE A 434 32.35 26.75 12.31
N ALA A 435 32.35 27.14 13.58
CA ALA A 435 33.26 28.15 14.11
C ALA A 435 34.71 27.66 14.07
N HIS A 436 35.64 28.60 13.88
CA HIS A 436 37.07 28.31 13.80
C HIS A 436 37.56 27.48 15.01
N ASP A 437 38.23 26.36 14.72
CA ASP A 437 38.77 25.40 15.70
C ASP A 437 37.77 24.93 16.77
N SER A 438 36.48 24.84 16.40
CA SER A 438 35.41 24.43 17.34
C SER A 438 35.01 22.94 17.27
N ILE A 439 35.37 22.23 16.19
CA ILE A 439 34.98 20.84 15.98
C ILE A 439 35.65 19.93 17.02
N ARG A 440 34.87 19.02 17.61
CA ARG A 440 35.26 18.16 18.73
C ARG A 440 35.49 16.69 18.36
N VAL A 441 35.18 16.32 17.12
CA VAL A 441 35.29 14.95 16.59
C VAL A 441 36.36 14.86 15.52
N ASN A 442 36.93 13.67 15.34
CA ASN A 442 37.96 13.39 14.33
C ASN A 442 37.40 12.51 13.21
N LYS A 443 38.07 12.57 12.05
CA LYS A 443 37.82 11.59 10.98
C LYS A 443 38.06 10.18 11.51
N GLY A 444 37.07 9.31 11.29
CA GLY A 444 37.07 7.92 11.72
C GLY A 444 36.20 7.66 12.94
N ASP A 445 35.86 8.68 13.73
CA ASP A 445 35.03 8.56 14.92
C ASP A 445 33.63 8.08 14.59
N TRP A 446 33.05 7.29 15.50
CA TRP A 446 31.63 6.96 15.48
C TRP A 446 30.86 7.96 16.33
N VAL A 447 29.78 8.51 15.81
CA VAL A 447 28.89 9.43 16.52
C VAL A 447 27.49 8.85 16.61
N GLU A 448 26.82 9.08 17.74
CA GLU A 448 25.38 8.85 17.89
C GLU A 448 24.60 10.14 17.69
N ARG A 449 23.29 10.04 17.43
CA ARG A 449 22.43 11.23 17.37
C ARG A 449 22.52 12.02 18.67
N GLY A 450 22.64 13.35 18.56
CA GLY A 450 22.82 14.24 19.69
C GLY A 450 24.27 14.38 20.18
N THR A 451 25.24 13.67 19.59
CA THR A 451 26.67 13.88 19.91
C THR A 451 27.08 15.32 19.59
N LEU A 452 27.76 16.00 20.52
CA LEU A 452 28.30 17.34 20.27
C LEU A 452 29.40 17.28 19.20
N LEU A 453 29.17 17.96 18.08
CA LEU A 453 30.10 17.98 16.95
C LEU A 453 31.04 19.18 16.99
N GLY A 454 30.53 20.35 17.37
CA GLY A 454 31.26 21.61 17.35
C GLY A 454 30.33 22.77 17.68
N LEU A 455 30.71 23.98 17.27
CA LEU A 455 29.91 25.19 17.47
C LEU A 455 29.57 25.86 16.13
N CYS A 456 28.39 26.44 16.03
CA CYS A 456 27.95 27.21 14.86
C CYS A 456 28.87 28.44 14.67
N GLY A 457 29.30 28.69 13.43
CA GLY A 457 30.25 29.74 13.07
C GLY A 457 29.80 30.54 11.86
N ASN A 458 30.77 31.10 11.15
CA ASN A 458 30.58 31.94 9.98
C ASN A 458 31.70 31.73 8.94
N SER A 459 32.21 30.50 8.78
CA SER A 459 33.29 30.18 7.82
C SER A 459 32.73 29.81 6.44
N GLY A 460 33.49 29.98 5.35
CA GLY A 460 33.08 29.60 3.99
C GLY A 460 32.14 30.61 3.30
N TYR A 461 31.20 30.14 2.47
CA TYR A 461 30.19 30.99 1.82
C TYR A 461 29.07 31.37 2.80
N SER A 462 29.45 32.04 3.90
CA SER A 462 28.56 32.40 5.00
C SER A 462 28.66 33.90 5.30
N PRO A 463 27.67 34.72 4.88
CA PRO A 463 27.69 36.17 5.09
C PRO A 463 27.28 36.58 6.51
N GLN A 464 26.63 35.68 7.25
CA GLN A 464 26.28 35.83 8.66
C GLN A 464 26.23 34.44 9.32
N PRO A 465 26.46 34.34 10.64
CA PRO A 465 26.38 33.06 11.32
C PRO A 465 25.07 32.32 11.05
N HIS A 466 25.18 31.07 10.62
CA HIS A 466 24.07 30.15 10.41
C HIS A 466 24.59 28.70 10.34
N LEU A 467 23.69 27.75 10.50
CA LEU A 467 24.01 26.33 10.42
C LEU A 467 23.46 25.72 9.13
N HIS A 468 24.35 25.26 8.26
CA HIS A 468 23.99 24.57 7.03
C HIS A 468 24.00 23.05 7.22
N VAL A 469 22.98 22.35 6.69
CA VAL A 469 22.90 20.89 6.65
C VAL A 469 22.40 20.40 5.31
N GLN A 470 23.09 19.40 4.76
CA GLN A 470 22.65 18.70 3.56
C GLN A 470 22.84 17.19 3.65
N VAL A 471 22.05 16.45 2.88
CA VAL A 471 22.28 15.02 2.63
C VAL A 471 22.80 14.86 1.22
N GLN A 472 23.90 14.14 1.04
CA GLN A 472 24.58 13.97 -0.23
C GLN A 472 24.89 12.51 -0.55
N ALA A 473 25.07 12.23 -1.84
CA ALA A 473 25.20 10.87 -2.36
C ALA A 473 26.57 10.23 -2.15
N THR A 474 27.63 11.03 -1.98
CA THR A 474 29.00 10.56 -1.81
C THR A 474 29.69 11.28 -0.65
N SER A 475 30.85 10.79 -0.22
CA SER A 475 31.66 11.43 0.83
C SER A 475 32.42 12.67 0.36
N GLU A 476 32.34 13.01 -0.93
CA GLU A 476 33.02 14.18 -1.49
C GLU A 476 32.30 15.46 -1.08
N ILE A 477 33.09 16.49 -0.75
CA ILE A 477 32.59 17.80 -0.35
C ILE A 477 31.79 18.41 -1.51
N GLY A 478 30.57 18.87 -1.25
CA GLY A 478 29.70 19.44 -2.27
C GLY A 478 29.21 18.42 -3.30
N SER A 479 29.08 17.15 -2.93
CA SER A 479 28.42 16.14 -3.76
C SER A 479 26.96 16.53 -4.04
N TYR A 480 26.37 15.97 -5.10
CA TYR A 480 24.95 16.21 -5.36
C TYR A 480 24.08 15.68 -4.21
N THR A 481 23.07 16.47 -3.88
CA THR A 481 22.22 16.29 -2.71
C THR A 481 21.08 15.31 -2.99
N LEU A 482 20.59 14.68 -1.93
CA LEU A 482 19.49 13.71 -1.94
C LEU A 482 18.35 14.22 -1.05
N PRO A 483 17.08 13.94 -1.38
CA PRO A 483 15.96 14.36 -0.55
C PRO A 483 15.98 13.64 0.80
N PHE A 484 15.78 14.43 1.86
CA PHE A 484 15.75 14.01 3.26
C PHE A 484 14.64 14.74 4.02
N SER A 485 14.45 14.38 5.28
CA SER A 485 13.44 15.01 6.16
C SER A 485 13.88 14.97 7.62
N PHE A 486 13.26 15.82 8.43
CA PHE A 486 13.52 15.90 9.86
C PHE A 486 12.47 15.13 10.66
N VAL A 487 12.91 14.51 11.76
CA VAL A 487 12.05 13.73 12.65
C VAL A 487 11.92 14.33 14.03
N SER A 488 10.77 14.09 14.65
CA SER A 488 10.46 14.47 16.04
C SER A 488 10.76 15.93 16.37
N TYR A 489 10.04 16.85 15.73
CA TYR A 489 10.16 18.28 16.00
C TYR A 489 8.78 18.94 16.17
N THR A 490 8.75 20.15 16.72
CA THR A 490 7.54 20.97 16.81
C THR A 490 7.63 22.30 16.10
N ILE A 491 6.49 22.77 15.63
CA ILE A 491 6.22 24.17 15.23
C ILE A 491 5.02 24.62 16.05
N ASP A 492 5.14 25.67 16.87
CA ASP A 492 4.03 26.19 17.68
C ASP A 492 3.28 25.10 18.49
N HIS A 493 4.02 24.22 19.16
CA HIS A 493 3.50 23.05 19.90
C HIS A 493 2.74 22.00 19.06
N GLN A 494 2.75 22.12 17.72
CA GLN A 494 2.32 21.08 16.79
C GLN A 494 3.49 20.14 16.49
N PHE A 495 3.34 18.86 16.80
CA PHE A 495 4.35 17.83 16.57
C PHE A 495 4.32 17.30 15.14
N TYR A 496 5.52 17.18 14.57
CA TYR A 496 5.81 16.61 13.28
C TYR A 496 6.72 15.39 13.46
N ALA A 497 6.22 14.23 13.05
CA ALA A 497 6.94 12.97 13.24
C ALA A 497 8.08 12.78 12.23
N ASN A 498 7.81 13.10 10.96
CA ASN A 498 8.74 13.00 9.84
C ASN A 498 8.24 13.90 8.71
N ASP A 499 8.83 15.08 8.55
CA ASP A 499 8.44 16.06 7.54
C ASP A 499 9.58 17.04 7.20
N VAL A 500 9.31 17.94 6.26
CA VAL A 500 10.24 18.98 5.78
C VAL A 500 9.68 20.33 6.25
N PRO A 501 10.30 20.99 7.26
CA PRO A 501 9.77 22.21 7.84
C PRO A 501 9.84 23.39 6.85
N PRO A 502 8.78 24.21 6.72
CA PRO A 502 8.78 25.30 5.75
C PRO A 502 9.73 26.44 6.16
N GLU A 503 10.18 27.21 5.17
CA GLU A 503 10.99 28.42 5.40
C GLU A 503 10.28 29.41 6.33
N GLY A 504 11.04 30.03 7.22
CA GLY A 504 10.55 30.96 8.24
C GLY A 504 9.95 30.29 9.49
N ALA A 505 9.73 28.97 9.49
CA ALA A 505 9.19 28.28 10.66
C ALA A 505 10.18 28.25 11.83
N GLN A 506 9.67 28.49 13.03
CA GLN A 506 10.37 28.23 14.28
C GLN A 506 10.21 26.74 14.63
N ILE A 507 11.33 26.02 14.70
CA ILE A 507 11.35 24.59 14.94
C ILE A 507 12.17 24.25 16.19
N GLU A 508 11.69 23.27 16.94
CA GLU A 508 12.35 22.77 18.15
C GLU A 508 12.40 21.23 18.12
N PRO A 509 13.54 20.60 18.45
CA PRO A 509 13.62 19.15 18.57
C PRO A 509 12.86 18.66 19.80
N ILE A 510 12.21 17.51 19.66
CA ILE A 510 11.58 16.82 20.76
C ILE A 510 12.20 15.43 20.94
N TYR A 511 12.47 15.10 22.20
CA TYR A 511 13.10 13.85 22.58
C TYR A 511 12.06 12.86 23.13
N PRO A 512 12.16 11.58 22.73
CA PRO A 512 11.30 10.54 23.29
C PRO A 512 11.46 10.39 24.80
N ASP A 513 10.33 10.29 25.47
CA ASP A 513 10.17 9.90 26.85
C ASP A 513 10.24 8.38 26.99
N LYS A 514 11.15 7.90 27.85
CA LYS A 514 11.37 6.46 28.08
C LYS A 514 10.16 5.77 28.72
N HIS A 515 9.34 6.49 29.48
CA HIS A 515 8.11 5.96 30.09
C HIS A 515 7.06 5.67 29.02
N LEU A 516 6.78 6.62 28.12
CA LEU A 516 5.85 6.39 27.00
C LEU A 516 6.32 5.27 26.08
N ASP A 517 7.64 5.17 25.86
CA ASP A 517 8.22 4.04 25.16
C ASP A 517 7.91 2.71 25.86
N ALA A 518 8.15 2.59 27.17
CA ALA A 518 7.85 1.38 27.92
C ALA A 518 6.36 1.02 27.92
N VAL A 519 5.46 2.00 28.13
CA VAL A 519 4.00 1.82 28.19
C VAL A 519 3.43 1.32 26.85
N THR A 520 4.06 1.67 25.73
CA THR A 520 3.62 1.28 24.38
C THR A 520 4.41 0.10 23.79
N ALA A 521 5.15 -0.65 24.62
CA ALA A 521 5.95 -1.77 24.15
C ALA A 521 5.08 -2.93 23.61
N PHE A 522 3.98 -3.27 24.30
CA PHE A 522 3.08 -4.39 23.98
C PHE A 522 3.83 -5.69 23.63
N MET A 523 4.10 -6.53 24.63
CA MET A 523 4.94 -7.72 24.45
C MET A 523 4.16 -8.87 23.81
N LEU A 524 4.88 -9.78 23.15
CA LEU A 524 4.27 -10.96 22.52
C LEU A 524 3.48 -11.77 23.54
N ASP A 525 2.29 -12.21 23.14
CA ASP A 525 1.34 -12.97 23.97
C ASP A 525 0.73 -12.22 25.16
N ASP A 526 1.02 -10.92 25.36
CA ASP A 526 0.29 -10.07 26.29
C ASP A 526 -1.21 -10.13 25.98
N ARG A 527 -2.02 -10.27 27.04
CA ARG A 527 -3.48 -10.35 26.97
C ARG A 527 -4.10 -9.19 27.73
N TYR A 528 -4.89 -8.42 27.00
CA TYR A 528 -5.66 -7.31 27.54
C TYR A 528 -7.14 -7.62 27.43
N GLU A 529 -7.86 -7.52 28.54
CA GLU A 529 -9.30 -7.58 28.53
C GLU A 529 -9.88 -6.18 28.78
N TYR A 530 -10.82 -5.77 27.92
CA TYR A 530 -11.52 -4.50 28.06
C TYR A 530 -13.00 -4.75 28.28
N ARG A 531 -13.54 -4.17 29.35
CA ARG A 531 -14.97 -4.03 29.56
C ARG A 531 -15.51 -2.98 28.58
N VAL A 532 -16.56 -3.35 27.86
CA VAL A 532 -17.26 -2.47 26.92
C VAL A 532 -18.42 -1.82 27.67
N LEU A 533 -18.38 -0.50 27.79
CA LEU A 533 -19.43 0.30 28.41
C LEU A 533 -20.19 1.07 27.32
N LYS A 534 -21.52 1.11 27.44
CA LYS A 534 -22.39 1.97 26.63
C LYS A 534 -23.19 2.86 27.57
N ASN A 535 -23.03 4.18 27.45
CA ASN A 535 -23.58 5.15 28.41
C ASN A 535 -23.23 4.80 29.87
N GLY A 536 -21.99 4.36 30.11
CA GLY A 536 -21.49 3.95 31.43
C GLY A 536 -21.94 2.56 31.91
N GLN A 537 -22.88 1.90 31.21
CA GLN A 537 -23.36 0.57 31.57
C GLN A 537 -22.58 -0.54 30.84
N PRO A 538 -22.14 -1.61 31.52
CA PRO A 538 -21.42 -2.70 30.87
C PRO A 538 -22.33 -3.49 29.92
N VAL A 539 -21.87 -3.63 28.67
CA VAL A 539 -22.58 -4.34 27.60
C VAL A 539 -21.80 -5.54 27.05
N GLY A 540 -20.57 -5.76 27.50
CA GLY A 540 -19.76 -6.91 27.13
C GLY A 540 -18.28 -6.73 27.42
N TYR A 541 -17.48 -7.62 26.85
CA TYR A 541 -16.01 -7.62 26.97
C TYR A 541 -15.37 -7.88 25.61
N VAL A 542 -14.16 -7.37 25.42
CA VAL A 542 -13.29 -7.71 24.30
C VAL A 542 -11.92 -8.09 24.83
N ARG A 543 -11.42 -9.23 24.37
CA ARG A 543 -10.07 -9.70 24.66
C ARG A 543 -9.18 -9.45 23.46
N LEU A 544 -8.05 -8.80 23.72
CA LEU A 544 -7.01 -8.51 22.74
C LEU A 544 -5.75 -9.27 23.13
N THR A 545 -5.12 -9.93 22.17
CA THR A 545 -3.86 -10.62 22.37
C THR A 545 -2.82 -10.06 21.42
N VAL A 546 -1.65 -9.70 21.94
CA VAL A 546 -0.53 -9.26 21.11
C VAL A 546 0.06 -10.45 20.38
N ARG A 547 0.19 -10.33 19.07
CA ARG A 547 0.78 -11.34 18.19
C ARG A 547 1.74 -10.70 17.21
N MET A 548 2.53 -11.53 16.54
CA MET A 548 3.49 -11.10 15.54
C MET A 548 3.19 -11.76 14.20
N ALA A 549 3.22 -10.98 13.13
CA ALA A 549 3.04 -11.45 11.77
C ALA A 549 4.35 -12.06 11.23
N PRO A 550 4.31 -12.83 10.12
CA PRO A 550 5.52 -13.44 9.55
C PRO A 550 6.61 -12.45 9.13
N ASP A 551 6.24 -11.18 8.89
CA ASP A 551 7.16 -10.08 8.57
C ASP A 551 7.77 -9.41 9.82
N GLY A 552 7.46 -9.90 11.03
CA GLY A 552 7.92 -9.35 12.30
C GLY A 552 7.04 -8.22 12.85
N THR A 553 5.99 -7.81 12.15
CA THR A 553 5.12 -6.72 12.61
C THR A 553 4.21 -7.19 13.75
N PHE A 554 4.17 -6.46 14.85
CA PHE A 554 3.25 -6.73 15.95
C PHE A 554 1.83 -6.25 15.66
N TYR A 555 0.84 -6.94 16.20
CA TYR A 555 -0.56 -6.56 16.09
C TYR A 555 -1.40 -7.02 17.28
N LEU A 556 -2.45 -6.26 17.59
CA LEU A 556 -3.50 -6.65 18.53
C LEU A 556 -4.52 -7.53 17.80
N ASP A 557 -4.65 -8.78 18.22
CA ASP A 557 -5.61 -9.76 17.70
C ASP A 557 -6.86 -9.80 18.58
N SER A 558 -8.03 -9.60 17.98
CA SER A 558 -9.34 -9.74 18.65
C SER A 558 -10.07 -11.03 18.26
N GLY A 559 -9.46 -11.87 17.42
CA GLY A 559 -10.10 -13.01 16.77
C GLY A 559 -11.04 -12.65 15.60
N LYS A 560 -11.52 -11.39 15.53
CA LYS A 560 -12.37 -10.85 14.44
C LYS A 560 -11.66 -9.82 13.56
N GLY A 561 -10.49 -9.36 13.97
CA GLY A 561 -9.68 -8.37 13.29
C GLY A 561 -8.33 -8.18 13.99
N GLN A 562 -7.43 -7.50 13.31
CA GLN A 562 -6.03 -7.31 13.67
C GLN A 562 -5.67 -5.83 13.51
N LEU A 563 -5.01 -5.26 14.51
CA LEU A 563 -4.53 -3.87 14.47
C LEU A 563 -3.01 -3.85 14.63
N TYR A 564 -2.32 -3.59 13.52
CA TYR A 564 -0.88 -3.62 13.42
C TYR A 564 -0.28 -2.32 13.98
N PHE A 565 0.80 -2.43 14.74
CA PHE A 565 1.46 -1.31 15.38
C PHE A 565 2.98 -1.48 15.44
N GLY A 566 3.68 -0.39 15.74
CA GLY A 566 5.13 -0.37 15.95
C GLY A 566 5.65 1.04 16.21
N LYS A 567 6.96 1.14 16.38
CA LYS A 567 7.64 2.39 16.73
C LYS A 567 8.69 2.73 15.69
N HIS A 568 8.77 4.01 15.34
CA HIS A 568 9.76 4.50 14.41
C HIS A 568 10.08 5.96 14.75
N GLU A 569 11.37 6.30 14.83
CA GLU A 569 11.86 7.68 14.96
C GLU A 569 11.18 8.48 16.08
N GLY A 570 11.05 7.89 17.27
CA GLY A 570 10.45 8.56 18.43
C GLY A 570 8.92 8.63 18.42
N THR A 571 8.27 7.91 17.52
CA THR A 571 6.81 7.90 17.37
C THR A 571 6.26 6.48 17.35
N PHE A 572 5.19 6.24 18.10
CA PHE A 572 4.40 5.01 18.03
C PHE A 572 3.29 5.17 16.99
N TYR A 573 3.09 4.13 16.17
CA TYR A 573 2.14 4.12 15.08
C TYR A 573 1.24 2.90 15.16
N MET A 574 -0.03 3.10 14.86
CA MET A 574 -0.90 2.03 14.39
C MET A 574 -0.95 2.10 12.86
N TYR A 575 -0.31 1.14 12.19
CA TYR A 575 -0.07 1.19 10.74
C TYR A 575 -1.31 0.80 9.94
N ARG A 576 -2.02 -0.23 10.40
CA ARG A 576 -2.98 -0.95 9.56
C ARG A 576 -4.01 -1.67 10.41
N LEU A 577 -5.27 -1.57 9.99
CA LEU A 577 -6.39 -2.33 10.55
C LEU A 577 -6.87 -3.34 9.50
N GLU A 578 -7.01 -4.60 9.91
CA GLU A 578 -7.56 -5.67 9.07
C GLU A 578 -8.70 -6.41 9.79
N GLY A 579 -9.65 -6.94 9.03
CA GLY A 579 -10.85 -7.59 9.57
C GLY A 579 -11.94 -6.61 10.01
N ASN A 580 -12.94 -7.13 10.74
CA ASN A 580 -14.16 -6.40 11.09
C ASN A 580 -14.40 -6.40 12.60
N CYS A 581 -13.44 -5.86 13.36
CA CYS A 581 -13.57 -5.65 14.79
C CYS A 581 -13.88 -4.17 15.07
N HIS A 582 -15.08 -3.91 15.61
CA HIS A 582 -15.51 -2.55 15.95
C HIS A 582 -14.62 -1.90 17.03
N TYR A 583 -14.13 -2.69 17.98
CA TYR A 583 -13.35 -2.20 19.13
C TYR A 583 -11.90 -1.85 18.74
N LEU A 584 -11.24 -2.67 17.93
CA LEU A 584 -9.94 -2.32 17.36
C LEU A 584 -10.02 -1.05 16.51
N LYS A 585 -11.12 -0.90 15.78
CA LYS A 585 -11.42 0.32 15.04
C LYS A 585 -11.59 1.54 15.95
N MET A 586 -12.22 1.40 17.12
CA MET A 586 -12.27 2.49 18.10
C MET A 586 -10.88 2.87 18.59
N ILE A 587 -10.04 1.89 18.94
CA ILE A 587 -8.66 2.13 19.37
C ILE A 587 -7.87 2.87 18.28
N PHE A 588 -7.95 2.40 17.04
CA PHE A 588 -7.26 3.04 15.90
C PHE A 588 -7.73 4.48 15.63
N LEU A 589 -9.03 4.75 15.78
CA LEU A 589 -9.58 6.11 15.61
C LEU A 589 -9.11 7.05 16.73
N ALA A 590 -8.94 6.54 17.95
CA ALA A 590 -8.53 7.35 19.10
C ALA A 590 -7.02 7.57 19.17
N LEU A 591 -6.21 6.65 18.63
CA LEU A 591 -4.74 6.75 18.65
C LEU A 591 -4.10 6.15 17.39
N PRO A 592 -4.25 6.79 16.23
CA PRO A 592 -3.57 6.32 15.02
C PRO A 592 -2.04 6.48 15.11
N ARG A 593 -1.59 7.51 15.84
CA ARG A 593 -0.19 7.86 16.10
C ARG A 593 -0.07 8.49 17.47
N LEU A 594 1.03 8.19 18.17
CA LEU A 594 1.41 8.79 19.44
C LEU A 594 2.88 9.24 19.36
N PRO A 595 3.17 10.55 19.46
CA PRO A 595 4.53 11.02 19.74
C PRO A 595 4.98 10.42 21.07
N LEU A 596 6.14 9.76 21.12
CA LEU A 596 6.66 9.20 22.38
C LEU A 596 7.20 10.28 23.31
N SER A 597 6.76 11.50 23.13
CA SER A 597 7.14 12.72 23.84
C SER A 597 5.91 13.55 24.19
N ALA A 598 4.73 12.93 24.15
CA ALA A 598 3.45 13.53 24.44
C ALA A 598 3.44 14.14 25.84
N LYS A 599 3.44 15.49 25.89
CA LYS A 599 3.29 16.31 27.11
C LYS A 599 2.07 17.20 26.96
N VAL A 600 1.48 17.61 28.08
CA VAL A 600 0.29 18.48 28.10
C VAL A 600 0.51 19.70 27.21
N GLY A 601 -0.46 19.98 26.34
CA GLY A 601 -0.40 21.07 25.35
C GLY A 601 0.17 20.67 23.99
N LEU A 602 0.88 19.54 23.89
CA LEU A 602 1.35 19.02 22.60
C LEU A 602 0.16 18.56 21.76
N SER A 603 0.16 18.91 20.48
CA SER A 603 -0.87 18.46 19.54
C SER A 603 -0.25 17.97 18.24
N TRP A 604 -0.93 17.10 17.50
CA TRP A 604 -0.47 16.58 16.23
C TRP A 604 -1.64 16.21 15.33
N GLN A 605 -1.33 16.10 14.05
CA GLN A 605 -2.29 15.71 13.02
C GLN A 605 -1.94 14.32 12.46
N ASP A 606 -2.96 13.55 12.13
CA ASP A 606 -2.83 12.31 11.37
C ASP A 606 -4.03 12.15 10.43
N HIS A 607 -3.98 11.12 9.60
CA HIS A 607 -5.06 10.80 8.66
C HIS A 607 -5.69 9.45 8.94
N ILE A 608 -6.98 9.35 8.66
CA ILE A 608 -7.78 8.14 8.87
C ILE A 608 -8.34 7.67 7.51
N PRO A 609 -8.33 6.36 7.23
CA PRO A 609 -8.92 5.81 6.00
C PRO A 609 -10.43 6.00 5.98
N VAL A 610 -10.95 6.31 4.79
CA VAL A 610 -12.38 6.54 4.57
C VAL A 610 -13.20 5.30 4.95
N GLY A 611 -12.67 4.11 4.67
CA GLY A 611 -13.33 2.86 4.95
C GLY A 611 -13.62 2.58 6.43
N VAL A 612 -12.94 3.29 7.33
CA VAL A 612 -13.15 3.22 8.77
C VAL A 612 -14.22 4.21 9.19
N VAL A 613 -14.37 5.36 8.55
CA VAL A 613 -15.34 6.35 9.02
C VAL A 613 -16.69 6.21 8.31
N ALA A 614 -16.67 6.16 6.98
CA ALA A 614 -17.87 6.11 6.16
C ALA A 614 -18.55 4.72 6.20
N ARG A 615 -19.87 4.69 5.95
CA ARG A 615 -20.67 3.45 5.88
C ARG A 615 -21.54 3.43 4.62
N GLY A 616 -22.00 2.23 4.26
CA GLY A 616 -22.98 2.01 3.20
C GLY A 616 -22.62 2.65 1.85
N ILE A 617 -23.62 3.25 1.21
CA ILE A 617 -23.52 3.85 -0.14
C ILE A 617 -22.52 5.02 -0.15
N THR A 618 -22.47 5.84 0.91
CA THR A 618 -21.51 6.95 1.01
C THR A 618 -20.06 6.46 0.95
N LYS A 619 -19.74 5.38 1.70
CA LYS A 619 -18.42 4.73 1.64
C LYS A 619 -18.11 4.24 0.22
N MET A 620 -19.09 3.61 -0.43
CA MET A 620 -18.93 3.07 -1.78
C MET A 620 -18.64 4.16 -2.80
N GLY A 621 -19.40 5.27 -2.73
CA GLY A 621 -19.27 6.42 -3.62
C GLY A 621 -17.94 7.15 -3.44
N ILE A 622 -17.56 7.49 -2.21
CA ILE A 622 -16.29 8.20 -1.95
C ILE A 622 -15.10 7.37 -2.42
N ARG A 623 -15.05 6.07 -2.10
CA ARG A 623 -13.96 5.20 -2.53
C ARG A 623 -13.84 5.10 -4.05
N PHE A 624 -14.97 5.05 -4.76
CA PHE A 624 -14.98 5.02 -6.23
C PHE A 624 -14.53 6.36 -6.81
N LEU A 625 -15.15 7.47 -6.39
CA LEU A 625 -14.84 8.82 -6.88
C LEU A 625 -13.41 9.25 -6.54
N SER A 626 -12.84 8.72 -5.44
CA SER A 626 -11.44 8.95 -5.08
C SER A 626 -10.47 8.47 -6.16
N SER A 627 -10.86 7.52 -7.01
CA SER A 627 -10.03 7.09 -8.15
C SER A 627 -9.94 8.11 -9.28
N PHE A 628 -10.85 9.09 -9.31
CA PHE A 628 -10.77 10.22 -10.24
C PHE A 628 -10.20 11.46 -9.55
N TYR A 629 -10.54 11.66 -8.28
CA TYR A 629 -10.09 12.79 -7.49
C TYR A 629 -9.60 12.34 -6.11
N HIS A 630 -8.29 12.09 -6.00
CA HIS A 630 -7.68 11.55 -4.77
C HIS A 630 -7.92 12.41 -3.52
N GLY A 631 -8.17 13.72 -3.68
CA GLY A 631 -8.48 14.65 -2.59
C GLY A 631 -9.77 14.34 -1.83
N LEU A 632 -10.72 13.57 -2.40
CA LEU A 632 -11.99 13.23 -1.75
C LEU A 632 -11.79 12.35 -0.51
N ALA A 633 -10.74 11.53 -0.48
CA ALA A 633 -10.46 10.61 0.62
C ALA A 633 -9.75 11.27 1.82
N HIS A 634 -9.92 12.58 2.03
CA HIS A 634 -9.24 13.32 3.09
C HIS A 634 -10.07 13.35 4.38
N ILE A 635 -9.65 12.57 5.38
CA ILE A 635 -10.18 12.63 6.74
C ILE A 635 -9.00 12.88 7.67
N GLN A 636 -9.05 14.02 8.34
CA GLN A 636 -8.01 14.47 9.24
C GLN A 636 -8.45 14.21 10.68
N THR A 637 -7.48 13.84 11.51
CA THR A 637 -7.66 13.83 12.96
C THR A 637 -6.59 14.69 13.60
N THR A 638 -7.01 15.53 14.54
CA THR A 638 -6.13 16.32 15.39
C THR A 638 -6.21 15.74 16.78
N LEU A 639 -5.07 15.44 17.39
CA LEU A 639 -4.97 14.95 18.75
C LEU A 639 -4.19 15.95 19.60
N THR A 640 -4.60 16.10 20.86
CA THR A 640 -3.98 17.01 21.83
C THR A 640 -3.88 16.31 23.17
N VAL A 641 -2.73 16.45 23.83
CA VAL A 641 -2.56 15.97 25.21
C VAL A 641 -3.15 16.97 26.18
N THR A 642 -4.08 16.52 27.01
CA THR A 642 -4.69 17.26 28.12
C THR A 642 -4.29 16.62 29.45
N PRO A 643 -4.55 17.28 30.60
CA PRO A 643 -4.28 16.68 31.91
C PRO A 643 -5.07 15.39 32.18
N ALA A 644 -6.20 15.19 31.49
CA ALA A 644 -7.03 14.00 31.66
C ALA A 644 -6.55 12.83 30.78
N GLY A 645 -5.94 13.11 29.63
CA GLY A 645 -5.51 12.11 28.67
C GLY A 645 -5.28 12.72 27.29
N ILE A 646 -5.49 11.94 26.23
CA ILE A 646 -5.37 12.40 24.84
C ILE A 646 -6.78 12.61 24.28
N GLU A 647 -7.07 13.85 23.90
CA GLU A 647 -8.31 14.21 23.21
C GLU A 647 -8.05 14.26 21.71
N GLY A 648 -8.95 13.64 20.94
CA GLY A 648 -8.90 13.65 19.48
C GLY A 648 -10.17 14.25 18.88
N LYS A 649 -10.01 14.92 17.76
CA LYS A 649 -11.09 15.45 16.94
C LYS A 649 -10.91 14.96 15.51
N ILE A 650 -11.87 14.19 15.01
CA ILE A 650 -11.90 13.67 13.66
C ILE A 650 -12.86 14.54 12.84
N GLU A 651 -12.36 15.09 11.74
CA GLU A 651 -13.11 16.01 10.90
C GLU A 651 -13.09 15.61 9.43
N SER A 652 -14.26 15.69 8.80
CA SER A 652 -14.40 15.58 7.35
C SER A 652 -15.52 16.47 6.86
N LYS A 653 -15.16 17.52 6.11
CA LYS A 653 -16.11 18.42 5.45
C LYS A 653 -17.03 17.67 4.49
N LEU A 654 -16.47 16.71 3.74
CA LEU A 654 -17.20 15.91 2.75
C LEU A 654 -18.28 15.04 3.40
N LEU A 655 -18.00 14.47 4.58
CA LEU A 655 -18.94 13.62 5.31
C LEU A 655 -19.85 14.40 6.27
N ASN A 656 -19.68 15.73 6.37
CA ASN A 656 -20.25 16.55 7.43
C ASN A 656 -20.09 15.91 8.81
N LEU A 657 -18.88 15.43 9.08
CA LEU A 657 -18.56 14.65 10.28
C LEU A 657 -17.61 15.42 11.17
N THR A 658 -18.02 15.56 12.43
CA THR A 658 -17.16 15.93 13.55
C THR A 658 -17.36 14.90 14.65
N GLN A 659 -16.28 14.20 15.03
CA GLN A 659 -16.35 13.16 16.05
C GLN A 659 -15.19 13.31 17.04
N HIS A 660 -15.53 13.33 18.32
CA HIS A 660 -14.55 13.44 19.39
C HIS A 660 -14.16 12.04 19.90
N THR A 661 -12.88 11.86 20.15
CA THR A 661 -12.28 10.67 20.74
C THR A 661 -11.54 11.06 22.01
N TYR A 662 -11.46 10.13 22.95
CA TYR A 662 -10.69 10.30 24.17
C TYR A 662 -9.96 9.01 24.46
N LEU A 663 -8.70 9.12 24.88
CA LEU A 663 -7.86 7.99 25.24
C LEU A 663 -7.06 8.31 26.49
N GLU A 664 -7.06 7.39 27.43
CA GLU A 664 -6.27 7.43 28.65
C GLU A 664 -5.22 6.32 28.59
N LEU A 665 -3.96 6.71 28.76
CA LEU A 665 -2.86 5.76 28.93
C LEU A 665 -2.71 5.45 30.41
N ASP A 666 -2.39 4.21 30.69
CA ASP A 666 -1.98 3.76 32.01
C ASP A 666 -0.51 4.05 32.25
N ASP A 667 -0.13 4.24 33.51
CA ASP A 667 1.26 4.47 33.89
C ASP A 667 2.17 3.26 33.61
N TYR A 668 1.61 2.05 33.44
CA TYR A 668 2.42 0.84 33.27
C TYR A 668 1.93 -0.06 32.13
N ALA A 669 0.63 -0.14 31.87
CA ALA A 669 -0.03 -1.23 31.13
C ALA A 669 -0.67 -0.82 29.79
N GLY A 670 -0.13 0.19 29.11
CA GLY A 670 -0.60 0.62 27.79
C GLY A 670 -1.92 1.37 27.88
N ILE A 671 -2.89 1.01 27.03
CA ILE A 671 -4.16 1.74 26.93
C ILE A 671 -5.08 1.37 28.09
N LYS A 672 -5.43 2.35 28.95
CA LYS A 672 -6.35 2.18 30.08
C LYS A 672 -7.80 2.31 29.66
N SER A 673 -8.13 3.38 28.94
CA SER A 673 -9.49 3.60 28.45
C SER A 673 -9.53 4.27 27.08
N VAL A 674 -10.56 3.96 26.28
CA VAL A 674 -10.83 4.58 24.98
C VAL A 674 -12.31 4.90 24.89
N ARG A 675 -12.67 6.15 24.64
CA ARG A 675 -14.07 6.59 24.55
C ARG A 675 -14.33 7.31 23.23
N ILE A 676 -15.42 6.90 22.57
CA ILE A 676 -15.90 7.52 21.33
C ILE A 676 -17.43 7.56 21.38
N GLY A 677 -18.00 8.77 21.45
CA GLY A 677 -19.44 8.95 21.63
C GLY A 677 -19.94 8.27 22.91
N SER A 678 -20.96 7.43 22.80
CA SER A 678 -21.56 6.70 23.94
C SER A 678 -20.81 5.43 24.34
N LEU A 679 -19.81 5.00 23.56
CA LEU A 679 -19.07 3.76 23.81
C LEU A 679 -17.72 4.05 24.47
N GLU A 680 -17.39 3.24 25.47
CA GLU A 680 -16.10 3.25 26.16
C GLU A 680 -15.56 1.82 26.27
N LEU A 681 -14.27 1.66 25.98
CA LEU A 681 -13.49 0.48 26.31
C LEU A 681 -12.67 0.83 27.54
N ARG A 682 -12.84 0.10 28.64
CA ARG A 682 -12.05 0.28 29.86
C ARG A 682 -11.36 -1.02 30.21
N ARG A 683 -10.04 -0.99 30.37
CA ARG A 683 -9.24 -2.19 30.68
C ARG A 683 -9.69 -2.78 32.03
N ASN A 684 -9.80 -4.10 32.08
CA ASN A 684 -10.05 -4.87 33.29
C ASN A 684 -8.70 -5.21 33.92
N GLU A 685 -8.36 -4.59 35.05
CA GLU A 685 -7.02 -4.71 35.65
C GLU A 685 -6.74 -6.11 36.21
N ASP A 686 -7.77 -6.77 36.75
CA ASP A 686 -7.65 -8.10 37.39
C ASP A 686 -7.36 -9.25 36.40
N GLU A 687 -7.61 -9.06 35.11
CA GLU A 687 -7.48 -10.11 34.08
C GLU A 687 -6.40 -9.81 33.01
N THR A 688 -5.58 -8.77 33.24
CA THR A 688 -4.48 -8.45 32.33
C THR A 688 -3.28 -9.36 32.63
N ILE A 689 -2.92 -10.22 31.67
CA ILE A 689 -1.78 -11.12 31.79
C ILE A 689 -0.65 -10.59 30.90
N ARG A 690 0.51 -10.31 31.49
CA ARG A 690 1.73 -9.99 30.73
C ARG A 690 2.60 -11.23 30.57
N GLY A 691 3.15 -11.38 29.37
CA GLY A 691 4.04 -12.48 28.99
C GLY A 691 5.46 -12.34 29.53
#